data_AF-A0AAE9ZWL4-F1
#
_entry.id   AF-A0AAE9ZWL4-F1
#
_cell.length_a   1.000
_cell.length_b   1.000
_cell.length_c   1.000
_cell.angle_alpha   90.00
_cell.angle_beta   90.00
_cell.angle_gamma   90.00
#
_symmetry.space_group_name_H-M   'P 1'
#
loop_
_entity.id
_entity.type
_entity.pdbx_description
1 polymer ?
#
loop_
_entity_poly.entity_id
_entity_poly.type
_entity_poly.pdbx_seq_one_letter_code
_entity_poly.pdbx_strand_id
1 'polypeptide(L)'
;MSPASGQETPTVTSLADYWSLGTGGGDQEFPLRTQIDVFYYDSDWNVMWADWGGTGCYISPGTKPLPLKSGQRIELDGFVIPGQQKILWERTTIRVVQDVAPFKAVPLPVPLSRFMEFNLRLVTVEGLVCEQSELDSTHTRLTVVSPDWQLTTQVYVRPDSPIPQLRGAFVRMRGVFSVKEDIAKQSSDLEMWVSDIEDIEVTSWLAEDDRFDLPSTPVEKLAEAPGDELARIEGAVHAVDSGASITLRSDTGEVRVMTRQTRAAELGEMVEAVGYPEIGGVESRLLRGLVRILPEVGKSTEPSGGIASPKMKFRLTDQIRHLNPADARRGYLADVRGVVTWSDPELGSFFLLDSSGGIEVHLPSDGSIPAPAFGMDVIVEGQVQSGNFVPAVQATGLRPAMGRTLPSPKPLTFDQAMTGFNYGGWTEFRGYVHAVAREFGDLTRISLTTSAGDLVLLVRGFPPERPLVGALISARGVCDAIVNDRRELTGVRLLVSAPDLIEVEERAPADIFSMPLRSIGSLLQFGGTGDRDRRVRISGVVALHHPGTFFYLVDGDDRLLVLSRQSGVLQPGDRVEAVGIPGNEAGRLVIRNAVYRRLGSGPAPVARTLEHSESPKLEWEGMTVRLQGKLLSKSDYPDFTRLQLQQRNAIFEAQMPGIGEDPLVVGSLLEVTGIYRVQLDEYRQPRSFSIELRTPDDMRVLARPPWWSSTQVLWVSGALLLAMLMTAGWGMSLAHKNRLLRDADRELQEANTELENRVVERTRDLQSEVSQRRASEDALAGERRLLRTLIDNLPVYLYVKNTKGRFVIGNLPHSQLLGGDSDASVVDKSDYDLYPAELAERYEKDDIRVIETGEPLHQHEEPSCAHGQPGWFSTTKVPVRDTQGRIAGLIGISLDITERKKVEEAHNELQRQLINSSRQAGMAEVATGVLHNVGNVLNSVNISASIVRQTLRNSELKSLDRVAAMLRDHDDDMGRFLTTDPKGRILPGFIVKLSDQLAKEHGIMRDEHQNLEQNIEHIKEIVAMQQNYATVSGVTEKMMLADLIDDALKLHAASFQRHGVEIVRDYADLPPVILDKHKVMQIVVNLIVNAKHAVDEANSNGGRITATIRGSVPDRIQLSISDDGVGISPENLTRLFSHGFTTRPNGHGFGLHNGANAARELGGSLTVESPGLGLGATFTLDLPIVPAGSSGAD
;
A
#
# COMPACT_ATOMS: atom_id res chain seq x y z
N MET A 1 -40.60 56.76 -3.57
CA MET A 1 -42.04 57.00 -3.29
C MET A 1 -42.18 57.12 -1.78
N SER A 2 -42.57 58.29 -1.27
CA SER A 2 -43.01 58.42 0.13
C SER A 2 -44.28 57.59 0.33
N PRO A 3 -44.40 56.73 1.35
CA PRO A 3 -45.67 56.11 1.66
C PRO A 3 -46.57 57.15 2.32
N ALA A 4 -47.81 57.17 1.87
CA ALA A 4 -48.88 57.96 2.43
C ALA A 4 -49.11 57.62 3.91
N SER A 5 -49.37 58.67 4.68
CA SER A 5 -49.97 58.65 6.01
C SER A 5 -51.23 57.78 6.06
N GLY A 6 -51.27 56.77 6.96
CA GLY A 6 -52.54 56.28 7.51
C GLY A 6 -52.78 54.77 7.64
N GLN A 7 -51.85 53.87 7.28
CA GLN A 7 -52.02 52.44 7.57
C GLN A 7 -51.31 52.06 8.88
N GLU A 8 -52.08 51.61 9.88
CA GLU A 8 -51.54 50.97 11.08
C GLU A 8 -50.68 49.77 10.68
N THR A 9 -49.45 49.72 11.19
CA THR A 9 -48.54 48.59 10.99
C THR A 9 -49.19 47.33 11.59
N PRO A 10 -49.35 46.23 10.83
CA PRO A 10 -50.02 45.04 11.33
C PRO A 10 -49.23 44.41 12.49
N THR A 11 -49.92 44.09 13.58
CA THR A 11 -49.34 43.40 14.74
C THR A 11 -49.24 41.91 14.47
N VAL A 12 -48.06 41.33 14.69
CA VAL A 12 -47.81 39.89 14.61
C VAL A 12 -48.36 39.22 15.87
N THR A 13 -49.33 38.32 15.69
CA THR A 13 -49.98 37.59 16.82
C THR A 13 -49.80 36.08 16.74
N SER A 14 -49.40 35.56 15.59
CA SER A 14 -49.12 34.14 15.37
C SER A 14 -47.89 33.95 14.47
N LEU A 15 -47.32 32.75 14.48
CA LEU A 15 -46.22 32.39 13.58
C LEU A 15 -46.65 32.45 12.10
N ALA A 16 -47.92 32.17 11.79
CA ALA A 16 -48.46 32.31 10.45
C ALA A 16 -48.47 33.78 9.98
N ASP A 17 -48.85 34.70 10.86
CA ASP A 17 -48.77 36.15 10.58
C ASP A 17 -47.32 36.55 10.30
N TYR A 18 -46.38 36.06 11.12
CA TYR A 18 -44.96 36.32 10.97
C TYR A 18 -44.40 35.90 9.61
N TRP A 19 -44.73 34.68 9.14
CA TRP A 19 -44.30 34.20 7.83
C TRP A 19 -45.02 34.87 6.66
N SER A 20 -46.27 35.30 6.84
CA SER A 20 -47.06 35.98 5.80
C SER A 20 -46.52 37.34 5.38
N LEU A 21 -45.69 37.97 6.23
CA LEU A 21 -45.07 39.28 5.96
C LEU A 21 -43.96 39.21 4.89
N GLY A 22 -43.47 38.02 4.54
CA GLY A 22 -42.51 37.76 3.45
C GLY A 22 -41.11 38.34 3.67
N THR A 23 -40.10 37.80 2.98
CA THR A 23 -38.70 38.29 3.05
C THR A 23 -38.46 39.63 2.32
N GLY A 24 -39.48 40.17 1.64
CA GLY A 24 -39.39 41.40 0.85
C GLY A 24 -39.45 42.72 1.63
N GLY A 25 -39.63 42.67 2.95
CA GLY A 25 -39.82 43.85 3.81
C GLY A 25 -38.57 44.53 4.38
N GLY A 26 -37.35 44.03 4.11
CA GLY A 26 -36.12 44.61 4.68
C GLY A 26 -36.12 44.68 6.22
N ASP A 27 -35.35 45.62 6.79
CA ASP A 27 -35.20 45.85 8.25
C ASP A 27 -36.41 46.53 8.92
N GLN A 28 -37.61 46.40 8.33
CA GLN A 28 -38.81 47.04 8.87
C GLN A 28 -39.30 46.33 10.14
N GLU A 29 -39.54 47.11 11.20
CA GLU A 29 -40.06 46.62 12.48
C GLU A 29 -41.59 46.50 12.46
N PHE A 30 -42.09 45.37 12.97
CA PHE A 30 -43.52 45.12 13.19
C PHE A 30 -43.79 44.88 14.67
N PRO A 31 -44.86 45.43 15.26
CA PRO A 31 -45.23 45.14 16.63
C PRO A 31 -45.58 43.65 16.78
N LEU A 32 -45.13 43.04 17.87
CA LEU A 32 -45.36 41.64 18.23
C LEU A 32 -46.17 41.59 19.52
N ARG A 33 -47.31 40.89 19.52
CA ARG A 33 -48.04 40.56 20.74
C ARG A 33 -48.58 39.14 20.66
N THR A 34 -47.97 38.21 21.39
CA THR A 34 -48.32 36.78 21.31
C THR A 34 -48.10 36.07 22.63
N GLN A 35 -48.72 34.90 22.79
CA GLN A 35 -48.37 33.93 23.82
C GLN A 35 -47.63 32.76 23.20
N ILE A 36 -46.58 32.29 23.87
CA ILE A 36 -45.79 31.12 23.45
C ILE A 36 -45.54 30.17 24.61
N ASP A 37 -45.45 28.89 24.30
CA ASP A 37 -45.19 27.81 25.23
C ASP A 37 -43.73 27.37 25.12
N VAL A 38 -42.93 27.65 26.14
CA VAL A 38 -41.49 27.35 26.15
C VAL A 38 -41.29 25.88 26.48
N PHE A 39 -40.90 25.07 25.49
CA PHE A 39 -40.67 23.64 25.69
C PHE A 39 -39.26 23.36 26.21
N TYR A 40 -38.27 24.07 25.69
CA TYR A 40 -36.89 23.97 26.12
C TYR A 40 -36.27 25.35 26.04
N TYR A 41 -35.60 25.77 27.10
CA TYR A 41 -34.78 26.97 27.13
C TYR A 41 -33.50 26.67 27.90
N ASP A 42 -32.38 26.92 27.24
CA ASP A 42 -31.07 26.91 27.83
C ASP A 42 -30.38 28.25 27.53
N SER A 43 -30.05 28.96 28.61
CA SER A 43 -29.33 30.23 28.53
C SER A 43 -27.86 30.04 28.17
N ASP A 44 -27.27 28.90 28.51
CA ASP A 44 -25.83 28.67 28.39
C ASP A 44 -25.46 28.39 26.92
N TRP A 45 -26.23 27.58 26.21
CA TRP A 45 -26.08 27.39 24.76
C TRP A 45 -26.93 28.35 23.92
N ASN A 46 -27.68 29.26 24.55
CA ASN A 46 -28.56 30.22 23.88
C ASN A 46 -29.59 29.57 22.93
N VAL A 47 -30.23 28.50 23.40
CA VAL A 47 -31.19 27.70 22.64
C VAL A 47 -32.57 27.84 23.26
N MET A 48 -33.58 28.16 22.44
CA MET A 48 -34.98 28.10 22.87
C MET A 48 -35.85 27.46 21.81
N TRP A 49 -36.57 26.42 22.24
CA TRP A 49 -37.61 25.76 21.48
C TRP A 49 -38.95 26.04 22.14
N ALA A 50 -39.90 26.51 21.33
CA ALA A 50 -41.22 26.88 21.83
C ALA A 50 -42.31 26.49 20.84
N ASP A 51 -43.52 26.29 21.35
CA ASP A 51 -44.73 26.24 20.53
C ASP A 51 -45.33 27.65 20.42
N TRP A 52 -45.41 28.13 19.17
CA TRP A 52 -46.02 29.41 18.83
C TRP A 52 -47.33 29.17 18.08
N GLY A 53 -48.42 29.08 18.84
CA GLY A 53 -49.78 28.96 18.27
C GLY A 53 -50.08 27.59 17.65
N GLY A 54 -49.50 26.51 18.18
CA GLY A 54 -49.67 25.13 17.70
C GLY A 54 -48.61 24.66 16.70
N THR A 55 -47.59 25.48 16.46
CA THR A 55 -46.43 25.18 15.63
C THR A 55 -45.15 25.29 16.44
N GLY A 56 -44.43 24.17 16.60
CA GLY A 56 -43.10 24.15 17.20
C GLY A 56 -42.09 24.92 16.35
N CYS A 57 -41.29 25.77 16.98
CA CYS A 57 -40.31 26.61 16.31
C CYS A 57 -39.06 26.84 17.17
N TYR A 58 -37.94 27.07 16.50
CA TYR A 58 -36.74 27.64 17.13
C TYR A 58 -36.93 29.14 17.28
N ILE A 59 -36.64 29.67 18.46
CA ILE A 59 -36.64 31.11 18.70
C ILE A 59 -35.26 31.48 19.25
N SER A 60 -34.53 32.36 18.57
CA SER A 60 -33.24 32.84 19.08
C SER A 60 -33.46 33.75 20.30
N PRO A 61 -32.94 33.43 21.50
CA PRO A 61 -33.18 34.20 22.74
C PRO A 61 -32.46 35.56 22.81
N GLY A 62 -31.66 35.93 21.79
CA GLY A 62 -30.82 37.12 21.81
C GLY A 62 -29.49 36.89 22.54
N THR A 63 -28.75 37.94 22.88
CA THR A 63 -27.42 37.82 23.52
C THR A 63 -27.46 37.93 25.04
N LYS A 64 -28.62 38.23 25.62
CA LYS A 64 -28.79 38.33 27.08
C LYS A 64 -29.69 37.19 27.55
N PRO A 65 -29.32 36.49 28.63
CA PRO A 65 -30.18 35.47 29.21
C PRO A 65 -31.53 36.08 29.60
N LEU A 66 -32.58 35.51 29.02
CA LEU A 66 -33.96 35.83 29.37
C LEU A 66 -34.29 35.19 30.73
N PRO A 67 -35.10 35.84 31.58
CA PRO A 67 -35.53 35.31 32.88
C PRO A 67 -36.63 34.25 32.71
N LEU A 68 -36.34 33.21 31.93
CA LEU A 68 -37.26 32.16 31.52
C LEU A 68 -36.80 30.79 32.03
N LYS A 69 -37.73 29.84 32.09
CA LYS A 69 -37.47 28.43 32.35
C LYS A 69 -38.25 27.56 31.37
N SER A 70 -37.71 26.40 31.05
CA SER A 70 -38.42 25.35 30.34
C SER A 70 -39.75 25.02 31.06
N GLY A 71 -40.83 24.81 30.31
CA GLY A 71 -42.15 24.51 30.87
C GLY A 71 -43.03 25.73 31.19
N GLN A 72 -42.57 26.96 30.91
CA GLN A 72 -43.35 28.18 31.13
C GLN A 72 -44.22 28.54 29.92
N ARG A 73 -45.39 29.13 30.19
CA ARG A 73 -46.17 29.87 29.18
C ARG A 73 -45.94 31.36 29.38
N ILE A 74 -45.54 32.05 28.33
CA ILE A 74 -45.17 33.46 28.39
C ILE A 74 -45.94 34.28 27.37
N GLU A 75 -46.15 35.55 27.71
CA GLU A 75 -46.68 36.59 26.84
C GLU A 75 -45.54 37.52 26.45
N LEU A 76 -45.38 37.71 25.14
CA LEU A 76 -44.39 38.60 24.54
C LEU A 76 -45.12 39.82 23.99
N ASP A 77 -44.68 41.01 24.38
CA ASP A 77 -45.18 42.30 23.89
C ASP A 77 -44.00 43.20 23.50
N GLY A 78 -43.77 43.36 22.19
CA GLY A 78 -42.53 43.95 21.68
C GLY A 78 -42.54 44.17 20.17
N PHE A 79 -41.39 43.95 19.52
CA PHE A 79 -41.20 44.17 18.09
C PHE A 79 -40.40 43.03 17.45
N VAL A 80 -40.70 42.74 16.18
CA VAL A 80 -40.00 41.76 15.35
C VAL A 80 -39.58 42.36 14.02
N ILE A 81 -38.49 41.83 13.46
CA ILE A 81 -38.02 42.13 12.10
C ILE A 81 -38.06 40.82 11.30
N PRO A 82 -39.14 40.56 10.54
CA PRO A 82 -39.29 39.31 9.78
C PRO A 82 -38.16 39.07 8.78
N GLY A 83 -37.64 40.13 8.13
CA GLY A 83 -36.54 40.05 7.17
C GLY A 83 -35.22 39.56 7.76
N GLN A 84 -34.99 39.79 9.06
CA GLN A 84 -33.83 39.31 9.80
C GLN A 84 -34.13 38.07 10.66
N GLN A 85 -35.36 37.57 10.58
CA GLN A 85 -35.89 36.49 11.43
C GLN A 85 -35.66 36.71 12.95
N LYS A 86 -35.77 37.97 13.42
CA LYS A 86 -35.31 38.35 14.76
C LYS A 86 -36.41 39.01 15.60
N ILE A 87 -36.51 38.58 16.86
CA ILE A 87 -37.25 39.28 17.92
C ILE A 87 -36.32 40.32 18.55
N LEU A 88 -36.78 41.57 18.68
CA LEU A 88 -36.02 42.64 19.33
C LEU A 88 -36.20 42.55 20.85
N TRP A 89 -35.45 41.66 21.49
CA TRP A 89 -35.56 41.35 22.92
C TRP A 89 -35.37 42.57 23.83
N GLU A 90 -34.50 43.51 23.48
CA GLU A 90 -34.27 44.76 24.22
C GLU A 90 -35.50 45.68 24.27
N ARG A 91 -36.45 45.48 23.35
CA ARG A 91 -37.71 46.23 23.24
C ARG A 91 -38.93 45.33 23.40
N THR A 92 -38.74 44.11 23.92
CA THR A 92 -39.80 43.14 24.16
C THR A 92 -39.98 42.92 25.66
N THR A 93 -41.19 43.16 26.14
CA THR A 93 -41.57 42.85 27.52
C THR A 93 -42.01 41.39 27.56
N ILE A 94 -41.42 40.63 28.48
CA ILE A 94 -41.75 39.23 28.73
C ILE A 94 -42.55 39.15 30.02
N ARG A 95 -43.74 38.54 29.96
CA ARG A 95 -44.56 38.27 31.13
C ARG A 95 -44.83 36.77 31.23
N VAL A 96 -44.42 36.16 32.33
CA VAL A 96 -44.79 34.77 32.62
C VAL A 96 -46.29 34.73 32.96
N VAL A 97 -47.06 34.07 32.10
CA VAL A 97 -48.51 33.88 32.26
C VAL A 97 -48.76 32.67 33.16
N GLN A 98 -47.96 31.63 32.99
CA GLN A 98 -48.01 30.41 33.80
C GLN A 98 -46.60 29.84 34.00
N ASP A 99 -46.23 29.62 35.26
CA ASP A 99 -44.87 29.22 35.64
C ASP A 99 -44.59 27.71 35.41
N VAL A 100 -45.62 26.87 35.53
CA VAL A 100 -45.57 25.43 35.18
C VAL A 100 -46.81 25.09 34.37
N ALA A 101 -46.63 24.91 33.06
CA ALA A 101 -47.70 24.51 32.16
C ALA A 101 -47.64 23.01 31.86
N PRO A 102 -48.75 22.26 32.00
CA PRO A 102 -48.78 20.81 31.79
C PRO A 102 -48.86 20.49 30.30
N PHE A 103 -47.79 20.76 29.56
CA PHE A 103 -47.71 20.40 28.15
C PHE A 103 -47.79 18.88 28.00
N LYS A 104 -48.61 18.39 27.09
CA LYS A 104 -48.75 16.95 26.85
C LYS A 104 -47.73 16.53 25.80
N ALA A 105 -46.71 15.77 26.20
CA ALA A 105 -45.80 15.15 25.26
C ALA A 105 -46.52 14.07 24.44
N VAL A 106 -46.19 13.96 23.15
CA VAL A 106 -46.75 12.95 22.26
C VAL A 106 -45.77 11.79 22.12
N PRO A 107 -46.18 10.52 22.26
CA PRO A 107 -45.28 9.39 22.01
C PRO A 107 -44.76 9.43 20.57
N LEU A 108 -43.45 9.31 20.38
CA LEU A 108 -42.86 9.26 19.04
C LEU A 108 -43.20 7.89 18.39
N PRO A 109 -43.86 7.85 17.23
CA PRO A 109 -44.30 6.58 16.64
C PRO A 109 -43.13 5.77 16.08
N VAL A 110 -43.21 4.45 16.26
CA VAL A 110 -42.31 3.45 15.66
C VAL A 110 -43.12 2.60 14.66
N PRO A 111 -42.65 2.40 13.41
CA PRO A 111 -41.36 2.82 12.84
C PRO A 111 -41.37 4.26 12.30
N LEU A 112 -40.21 4.91 12.33
CA LEU A 112 -39.97 6.34 12.11
C LEU A 112 -40.25 6.87 10.68
N SER A 113 -40.96 6.15 9.82
CA SER A 113 -41.34 6.62 8.47
C SER A 113 -42.11 7.97 8.42
N ARG A 114 -42.51 8.50 9.58
CA ARG A 114 -43.22 9.79 9.76
C ARG A 114 -42.53 10.75 10.73
N PHE A 115 -41.23 10.61 11.00
CA PHE A 115 -40.52 11.44 12.00
C PHE A 115 -40.64 12.95 11.75
N MET A 116 -40.75 13.37 10.48
CA MET A 116 -40.93 14.77 10.10
C MET A 116 -42.20 15.40 10.66
N GLU A 117 -43.25 14.62 10.93
CA GLU A 117 -44.51 15.11 11.53
C GLU A 117 -44.32 15.55 12.99
N PHE A 118 -43.24 15.11 13.64
CA PHE A 118 -42.93 15.35 15.05
C PHE A 118 -41.76 16.32 15.24
N ASN A 119 -41.19 16.84 14.15
CA ASN A 119 -40.09 17.80 14.22
C ASN A 119 -40.50 19.03 15.03
N LEU A 120 -39.63 19.44 15.95
CA LEU A 120 -39.78 20.57 16.88
C LEU A 120 -40.94 20.43 17.88
N ARG A 121 -41.43 19.21 18.11
CA ARG A 121 -42.49 18.94 19.09
C ARG A 121 -41.93 18.29 20.35
N LEU A 122 -42.65 18.48 21.45
CA LEU A 122 -42.39 17.78 22.70
C LEU A 122 -42.88 16.32 22.60
N VAL A 123 -41.95 15.37 22.71
CA VAL A 123 -42.23 13.94 22.55
C VAL A 123 -41.76 13.11 23.74
N THR A 124 -42.20 11.86 23.78
CA THR A 124 -41.67 10.83 24.70
C THR A 124 -41.07 9.69 23.89
N VAL A 125 -39.86 9.26 24.27
CA VAL A 125 -39.08 8.22 23.57
C VAL A 125 -38.58 7.19 24.59
N GLU A 126 -38.56 5.92 24.21
CA GLU A 126 -37.99 4.81 24.99
C GLU A 126 -36.83 4.16 24.23
N GLY A 127 -35.73 3.86 24.91
CA GLY A 127 -34.58 3.17 24.31
C GLY A 127 -33.45 2.84 25.28
N LEU A 128 -32.41 2.17 24.78
CA LEU A 128 -31.21 1.80 25.51
C LEU A 128 -30.14 2.89 25.37
N VAL A 129 -29.57 3.35 26.47
CA VAL A 129 -28.43 4.28 26.45
C VAL A 129 -27.13 3.50 26.19
N CYS A 130 -26.52 3.65 25.01
CA CYS A 130 -25.28 2.97 24.64
C CYS A 130 -24.02 3.77 24.99
N GLU A 131 -24.09 5.08 24.80
CA GLU A 131 -23.01 6.01 25.09
C GLU A 131 -23.52 7.19 25.88
N GLN A 132 -22.65 7.70 26.73
CA GLN A 132 -22.85 8.90 27.50
C GLN A 132 -21.53 9.67 27.48
N SER A 133 -21.58 10.94 27.11
CA SER A 133 -20.43 11.84 27.12
C SER A 133 -20.83 13.17 27.76
N GLU A 134 -20.07 13.60 28.77
CA GLU A 134 -20.19 14.95 29.33
C GLU A 134 -19.68 15.95 28.29
N LEU A 135 -20.47 16.97 28.00
CA LEU A 135 -20.09 18.04 27.06
C LEU A 135 -19.55 19.25 27.82
N ASP A 136 -20.20 19.60 28.92
CA ASP A 136 -19.77 20.63 29.86
C ASP A 136 -20.38 20.33 31.25
N SER A 137 -20.18 21.23 32.23
CA SER A 137 -20.67 21.08 33.60
C SER A 137 -22.20 21.06 33.74
N THR A 138 -22.92 21.43 32.68
CA THR A 138 -24.38 21.60 32.63
C THR A 138 -25.05 20.75 31.54
N HIS A 139 -24.28 20.02 30.73
CA HIS A 139 -24.80 19.25 29.61
C HIS A 139 -24.15 17.88 29.50
N THR A 140 -25.00 16.86 29.37
CA THR A 140 -24.56 15.52 28.99
C THR A 140 -25.25 15.08 27.71
N ARG A 141 -24.52 14.35 26.87
CA ARG A 141 -25.03 13.78 25.64
C ARG A 141 -25.20 12.28 25.81
N LEU A 142 -26.37 11.78 25.44
CA LEU A 142 -26.69 10.35 25.43
C LEU A 142 -26.90 9.87 23.99
N THR A 143 -26.29 8.76 23.62
CA THR A 143 -26.66 8.02 22.41
C THR A 143 -27.66 6.94 22.81
N VAL A 144 -28.92 7.13 22.43
CA VAL A 144 -30.00 6.20 22.75
C VAL A 144 -30.41 5.44 21.51
N VAL A 145 -30.46 4.11 21.63
CA VAL A 145 -30.76 3.22 20.52
C VAL A 145 -32.03 2.42 20.80
N SER A 146 -32.70 2.10 19.72
CA SER A 146 -33.80 1.14 19.63
C SER A 146 -33.49 0.20 18.46
N PRO A 147 -34.16 -0.95 18.32
CA PRO A 147 -33.87 -1.86 17.22
C PRO A 147 -33.92 -1.23 15.83
N ASP A 148 -34.77 -0.21 15.65
CA ASP A 148 -35.05 0.39 14.34
C ASP A 148 -34.39 1.78 14.16
N TRP A 149 -33.78 2.37 15.21
CA TRP A 149 -33.25 3.74 15.17
C TRP A 149 -32.20 4.07 16.22
N GLN A 150 -31.47 5.16 15.98
CA GLN A 150 -30.51 5.77 16.88
C GLN A 150 -30.83 7.26 17.02
N LEU A 151 -30.78 7.77 18.25
CA LEU A 151 -31.14 9.13 18.62
C LEU A 151 -30.03 9.74 19.49
N THR A 152 -29.54 10.91 19.10
CA THR A 152 -28.61 11.68 19.93
C THR A 152 -29.40 12.63 20.82
N THR A 153 -29.28 12.48 22.13
CA THR A 153 -30.03 13.28 23.11
C THR A 153 -29.09 14.22 23.84
N GLN A 154 -29.36 15.53 23.80
CA GLN A 154 -28.72 16.52 24.66
C GLN A 154 -29.58 16.70 25.91
N VAL A 155 -28.97 16.57 27.08
CA VAL A 155 -29.67 16.67 28.37
C VAL A 155 -29.06 17.82 29.15
N TYR A 156 -29.90 18.78 29.51
CA TYR A 156 -29.54 19.84 30.44
C TYR A 156 -29.55 19.31 31.88
N VAL A 157 -28.45 19.55 32.60
CA VAL A 157 -28.25 19.16 33.99
C VAL A 157 -28.00 20.43 34.79
N ARG A 158 -28.76 20.60 35.88
CA ARG A 158 -28.64 21.79 36.73
C ARG A 158 -27.21 21.86 37.33
N PRO A 159 -26.60 23.06 37.46
CA PRO A 159 -25.22 23.22 37.93
C PRO A 159 -24.88 22.56 39.29
N ASP A 160 -25.88 22.34 40.14
CA ASP A 160 -25.72 21.74 41.49
C ASP A 160 -26.12 20.25 41.56
N SER A 161 -26.38 19.60 40.42
CA SER A 161 -26.85 18.20 40.36
C SER A 161 -25.79 17.28 39.76
N PRO A 162 -25.49 16.12 40.38
CA PRO A 162 -24.55 15.17 39.81
C PRO A 162 -25.11 14.55 38.53
N ILE A 163 -24.27 14.40 37.50
CA ILE A 163 -24.63 13.72 36.26
C ILE A 163 -24.74 12.22 36.56
N PRO A 164 -25.94 11.59 36.47
CA PRO A 164 -26.08 10.16 36.74
C PRO A 164 -25.46 9.35 35.60
N GLN A 165 -24.81 8.22 35.93
CA GLN A 165 -24.32 7.28 34.93
C GLN A 165 -25.47 6.42 34.41
N LEU A 166 -25.91 6.67 33.18
CA LEU A 166 -27.06 6.03 32.54
C LEU A 166 -26.65 5.02 31.47
N ARG A 167 -25.35 4.87 31.15
CA ARG A 167 -24.87 3.89 30.18
C ARG A 167 -25.32 2.48 30.55
N GLY A 168 -25.98 1.79 29.62
CA GLY A 168 -26.55 0.46 29.83
C GLY A 168 -27.96 0.46 30.44
N ALA A 169 -28.53 1.62 30.75
CA ALA A 169 -29.91 1.74 31.21
C ALA A 169 -30.90 1.78 30.03
N PHE A 170 -32.05 1.13 30.19
CA PHE A 170 -33.24 1.43 29.41
C PHE A 170 -33.92 2.64 30.04
N VAL A 171 -34.18 3.65 29.21
CA VAL A 171 -34.75 4.93 29.67
C VAL A 171 -36.00 5.27 28.88
N ARG A 172 -36.98 5.87 29.57
CA ARG A 172 -38.07 6.65 29.00
C ARG A 172 -37.77 8.11 29.25
N MET A 173 -37.73 8.90 28.19
CA MET A 173 -37.33 10.31 28.27
C MET A 173 -38.30 11.21 27.54
N ARG A 174 -38.46 12.42 28.05
CA ARG A 174 -39.31 13.47 27.51
C ARG A 174 -38.45 14.65 27.06
N GLY A 175 -38.64 15.10 25.82
CA GLY A 175 -37.83 16.19 25.26
C GLY A 175 -38.36 16.72 23.94
N VAL A 176 -37.74 17.79 23.44
CA VAL A 176 -38.04 18.37 22.13
C VAL A 176 -37.29 17.59 21.07
N PHE A 177 -38.02 16.99 20.13
CA PHE A 177 -37.44 16.23 19.02
C PHE A 177 -37.08 17.15 17.87
N SER A 178 -35.88 16.99 17.31
CA SER A 178 -35.36 17.79 16.21
C SER A 178 -34.70 16.91 15.16
N VAL A 179 -34.91 17.22 13.89
CA VAL A 179 -34.31 16.49 12.77
C VAL A 179 -33.38 17.42 12.00
N LYS A 180 -32.13 17.01 11.82
CA LYS A 180 -31.11 17.78 11.11
C LYS A 180 -30.90 17.17 9.71
N GLU A 181 -31.26 17.89 8.65
CA GLU A 181 -30.97 17.48 7.27
C GLU A 181 -29.51 17.82 6.91
N ASP A 182 -28.77 16.86 6.36
CA ASP A 182 -27.47 17.12 5.72
C ASP A 182 -27.65 17.95 4.42
N ILE A 183 -26.61 18.69 4.01
CA ILE A 183 -26.56 19.59 2.84
C ILE A 183 -26.91 18.85 1.53
N ALA A 184 -26.70 17.53 1.49
CA ALA A 184 -27.06 16.64 0.37
C ALA A 184 -28.51 16.09 0.41
N LYS A 185 -29.30 16.40 1.45
CA LYS A 185 -30.65 15.86 1.72
C LYS A 185 -30.74 14.32 1.74
N GLN A 186 -29.64 13.63 2.03
CA GLN A 186 -29.55 12.17 1.95
C GLN A 186 -29.51 11.45 3.30
N SER A 187 -29.07 12.12 4.39
CA SER A 187 -29.05 11.56 5.74
C SER A 187 -29.66 12.56 6.71
N SER A 188 -30.47 12.07 7.65
CA SER A 188 -31.12 12.86 8.70
C SER A 188 -30.63 12.39 10.06
N ASP A 189 -29.82 13.21 10.74
CA ASP A 189 -29.44 12.95 12.13
C ASP A 189 -30.62 13.29 13.04
N LEU A 190 -31.00 12.34 13.89
CA LEU A 190 -32.09 12.49 14.84
C LEU A 190 -31.53 13.03 16.16
N GLU A 191 -32.06 14.17 16.60
CA GLU A 191 -31.66 14.83 17.83
C GLU A 191 -32.85 14.99 18.79
N MET A 192 -32.60 14.96 20.09
CA MET A 192 -33.60 15.30 21.10
C MET A 192 -33.00 16.17 22.20
N TRP A 193 -33.77 17.13 22.70
CA TRP A 193 -33.36 18.09 23.71
C TRP A 193 -34.19 17.89 24.97
N VAL A 194 -33.55 17.46 26.06
CA VAL A 194 -34.18 17.18 27.34
C VAL A 194 -33.88 18.32 28.30
N SER A 195 -34.95 18.93 28.82
CA SER A 195 -34.91 20.13 29.67
C SER A 195 -34.35 19.91 31.05
N ASP A 196 -34.46 18.69 31.59
CA ASP A 196 -33.98 18.34 32.91
C ASP A 196 -33.69 16.84 33.00
N ILE A 197 -32.72 16.45 33.81
CA ILE A 197 -32.41 15.04 34.05
C ILE A 197 -33.61 14.30 34.69
N GLU A 198 -34.47 15.01 35.43
CA GLU A 198 -35.71 14.47 36.00
C GLU A 198 -36.73 14.05 34.93
N ASP A 199 -36.60 14.54 33.69
CA ASP A 199 -37.42 14.11 32.55
C ASP A 199 -36.96 12.77 31.95
N ILE A 200 -35.98 12.10 32.57
CA ILE A 200 -35.48 10.76 32.21
C ILE A 200 -35.84 9.77 33.32
N GLU A 201 -36.72 8.83 32.99
CA GLU A 201 -37.11 7.71 33.84
C GLU A 201 -36.32 6.45 33.44
N VAL A 202 -35.53 5.89 34.36
CA VAL A 202 -34.87 4.59 34.14
C VAL A 202 -35.89 3.47 34.36
N THR A 203 -36.13 2.66 33.32
CA THR A 203 -37.11 1.56 33.37
C THR A 203 -36.47 0.22 33.78
N SER A 204 -35.24 -0.06 33.32
CA SER A 204 -34.49 -1.30 33.62
C SER A 204 -33.03 -1.16 33.19
N TRP A 205 -32.21 -2.20 33.38
CA TRP A 205 -30.79 -2.25 32.99
C TRP A 205 -30.49 -3.42 32.07
N LEU A 206 -29.62 -3.23 31.07
CA LEU A 206 -29.21 -4.28 30.12
C LEU A 206 -28.56 -5.49 30.80
N ALA A 207 -27.84 -5.26 31.90
CA ALA A 207 -27.22 -6.32 32.70
C ALA A 207 -28.25 -7.24 33.38
N GLU A 208 -29.46 -6.74 33.62
CA GLU A 208 -30.55 -7.43 34.35
C GLU A 208 -31.74 -7.75 33.42
N ASP A 209 -31.54 -7.69 32.11
CA ASP A 209 -32.62 -7.86 31.14
C ASP A 209 -33.00 -9.33 30.96
N ASP A 210 -34.24 -9.68 31.35
CA ASP A 210 -34.81 -11.04 31.31
C ASP A 210 -34.72 -11.71 29.92
N ARG A 211 -34.56 -10.95 28.82
CA ARG A 211 -34.40 -11.54 27.47
C ARG A 211 -33.14 -12.40 27.37
N PHE A 212 -32.12 -12.12 28.17
CA PHE A 212 -30.89 -12.92 28.21
C PHE A 212 -30.99 -14.15 29.14
N ASP A 213 -32.10 -14.35 29.86
CA ASP A 213 -32.33 -15.55 30.66
C ASP A 213 -32.82 -16.75 29.84
N LEU A 214 -33.00 -16.55 28.53
CA LEU A 214 -33.31 -17.61 27.59
C LEU A 214 -32.20 -18.67 27.56
N PRO A 215 -32.54 -19.95 27.30
CA PRO A 215 -31.51 -20.96 27.05
C PRO A 215 -30.71 -20.62 25.79
N SER A 216 -29.39 -20.80 25.85
CA SER A 216 -28.52 -20.61 24.69
C SER A 216 -28.95 -21.55 23.55
N THR A 217 -29.19 -20.95 22.39
CA THR A 217 -29.61 -21.62 21.17
C THR A 217 -28.36 -21.96 20.35
N PRO A 218 -28.11 -23.21 19.96
CA PRO A 218 -27.02 -23.51 19.04
C PRO A 218 -27.23 -22.81 17.69
N VAL A 219 -26.18 -22.25 17.08
CA VAL A 219 -26.27 -21.52 15.81
C VAL A 219 -26.87 -22.39 14.69
N GLU A 220 -26.58 -23.69 14.72
CA GLU A 220 -27.13 -24.69 13.79
C GLU A 220 -28.66 -24.86 13.88
N LYS A 221 -29.27 -24.51 15.02
CA LYS A 221 -30.72 -24.60 15.26
C LYS A 221 -31.47 -23.29 15.02
N LEU A 222 -30.77 -22.18 14.77
CA LEU A 222 -31.41 -20.90 14.45
C LEU A 222 -32.33 -21.00 13.23
N ALA A 223 -32.01 -21.90 12.29
CA ALA A 223 -32.83 -22.12 11.11
C ALA A 223 -34.19 -22.78 11.39
N GLU A 224 -34.31 -23.45 12.54
CA GLU A 224 -35.52 -24.17 12.97
C GLU A 224 -36.31 -23.35 14.01
N ALA A 225 -35.73 -22.26 14.51
CA ALA A 225 -36.35 -21.40 15.50
C ALA A 225 -37.46 -20.54 14.86
N PRO A 226 -38.59 -20.31 15.55
CA PRO A 226 -39.63 -19.40 15.08
C PRO A 226 -39.07 -17.99 14.92
N GLY A 227 -39.27 -17.37 13.75
CA GLY A 227 -38.75 -16.02 13.46
C GLY A 227 -39.39 -14.90 14.30
N ASP A 228 -40.47 -15.20 15.02
CA ASP A 228 -41.16 -14.33 15.96
C ASP A 228 -40.79 -14.57 17.44
N GLU A 229 -39.94 -15.56 17.72
CA GLU A 229 -39.40 -15.83 19.06
C GLU A 229 -37.95 -15.34 19.18
N LEU A 230 -37.57 -14.92 20.38
CA LEU A 230 -36.20 -14.51 20.66
C LEU A 230 -35.29 -15.73 20.77
N ALA A 231 -34.13 -15.67 20.12
CA ALA A 231 -33.05 -16.62 20.27
C ALA A 231 -31.87 -15.93 20.97
N ARG A 232 -31.23 -16.65 21.90
CA ARG A 232 -30.01 -16.22 22.60
C ARG A 232 -28.81 -17.02 22.08
N ILE A 233 -27.74 -16.34 21.70
CA ILE A 233 -26.48 -16.94 21.24
C ILE A 233 -25.33 -16.46 22.08
N GLU A 234 -24.42 -17.37 22.43
CA GLU A 234 -23.13 -17.05 23.04
C GLU A 234 -21.99 -17.30 22.04
N GLY A 235 -21.04 -16.37 21.97
CA GLY A 235 -19.89 -16.51 21.07
C GLY A 235 -18.85 -15.42 21.23
N ALA A 236 -17.69 -15.65 20.62
CA ALA A 236 -16.62 -14.66 20.52
C ALA A 236 -16.89 -13.70 19.36
N VAL A 237 -16.61 -12.41 19.54
CA VAL A 237 -16.75 -11.41 18.48
C VAL A 237 -15.69 -11.64 17.40
N HIS A 238 -16.13 -11.94 16.18
CA HIS A 238 -15.25 -12.22 15.04
C HIS A 238 -15.13 -11.05 14.05
N ALA A 239 -16.19 -10.24 13.91
CA ALA A 239 -16.17 -9.02 13.11
C ALA A 239 -17.15 -7.99 13.68
N VAL A 240 -16.82 -6.70 13.58
CA VAL A 240 -17.63 -5.60 14.11
C VAL A 240 -17.85 -4.56 13.01
N ASP A 241 -19.10 -4.23 12.76
CA ASP A 241 -19.54 -3.07 11.99
C ASP A 241 -20.37 -2.19 12.95
N SER A 242 -19.71 -1.20 13.55
CA SER A 242 -20.24 -0.45 14.69
C SER A 242 -21.58 0.22 14.36
N GLY A 243 -22.62 -0.05 15.16
CA GLY A 243 -23.96 0.50 14.96
C GLY A 243 -24.76 -0.14 13.82
N ALA A 244 -24.24 -1.19 13.17
CA ALA A 244 -24.92 -1.92 12.11
C ALA A 244 -25.01 -3.42 12.40
N SER A 245 -23.87 -4.09 12.62
CA SER A 245 -23.86 -5.53 12.92
C SER A 245 -22.59 -6.01 13.61
N ILE A 246 -22.70 -7.12 14.34
CA ILE A 246 -21.57 -7.84 14.93
C ILE A 246 -21.67 -9.30 14.49
N THR A 247 -20.56 -9.87 14.03
CA THR A 247 -20.50 -11.30 13.72
C THR A 247 -19.95 -12.04 14.93
N LEU A 248 -20.77 -12.91 15.49
CA LEU A 248 -20.39 -13.79 16.60
C LEU A 248 -20.02 -15.16 16.06
N ARG A 249 -18.92 -15.68 16.57
CA ARG A 249 -18.43 -17.02 16.30
C ARG A 249 -18.63 -17.88 17.54
N SER A 250 -19.46 -18.89 17.40
CA SER A 250 -19.72 -19.93 18.40
C SER A 250 -19.06 -21.25 17.96
N ASP A 251 -19.07 -22.24 18.84
CA ASP A 251 -18.62 -23.61 18.53
C ASP A 251 -19.50 -24.31 17.47
N THR A 252 -20.75 -23.87 17.37
CA THR A 252 -21.78 -24.41 16.48
C THR A 252 -21.98 -23.61 15.18
N GLY A 253 -21.28 -22.50 14.99
CA GLY A 253 -21.31 -21.73 13.75
C GLY A 253 -21.10 -20.23 13.94
N GLU A 254 -21.32 -19.48 12.85
CA GLU A 254 -21.30 -18.01 12.86
C GLU A 254 -22.70 -17.43 12.70
N VAL A 255 -22.96 -16.35 13.44
CA VAL A 255 -24.20 -15.59 13.35
C VAL A 255 -23.90 -14.10 13.27
N ARG A 256 -24.56 -13.41 12.33
CA ARG A 256 -24.48 -11.94 12.25
C ARG A 256 -25.63 -11.34 13.05
N VAL A 257 -25.29 -10.68 14.15
CA VAL A 257 -26.23 -9.95 14.99
C VAL A 257 -26.39 -8.54 14.45
N MET A 258 -27.56 -8.23 13.90
CA MET A 258 -27.93 -6.89 13.45
C MET A 258 -28.25 -6.05 14.68
N THR A 259 -27.35 -5.17 15.08
CA THR A 259 -27.48 -4.35 16.30
C THR A 259 -27.15 -2.90 16.02
N ARG A 260 -27.91 -1.99 16.63
CA ARG A 260 -27.64 -0.55 16.62
C ARG A 260 -26.79 -0.09 17.79
N GLN A 261 -26.44 -0.97 18.72
CA GLN A 261 -25.59 -0.62 19.86
C GLN A 261 -24.22 -0.16 19.36
N THR A 262 -23.87 1.09 19.64
CA THR A 262 -22.53 1.61 19.39
C THR A 262 -21.59 1.05 20.45
N ARG A 263 -20.42 0.53 20.03
CA ARG A 263 -19.45 -0.17 20.90
C ARG A 263 -20.06 -1.30 21.75
N ALA A 264 -20.83 -2.20 21.12
CA ALA A 264 -21.42 -3.33 21.85
C ALA A 264 -20.36 -4.32 22.38
N ALA A 265 -19.27 -4.54 21.63
CA ALA A 265 -18.11 -5.34 22.03
C ALA A 265 -16.93 -5.17 21.04
N GLU A 266 -15.72 -5.55 21.47
CA GLU A 266 -14.48 -5.55 20.70
C GLU A 266 -14.14 -6.93 20.11
N LEU A 267 -13.27 -6.95 19.09
CA LEU A 267 -12.78 -8.19 18.47
C LEU A 267 -12.17 -9.14 19.51
N GLY A 268 -12.67 -10.37 19.56
CA GLY A 268 -12.22 -11.41 20.48
C GLY A 268 -12.93 -11.46 21.84
N GLU A 269 -13.76 -10.47 22.19
CA GLU A 269 -14.54 -10.51 23.44
C GLU A 269 -15.61 -11.59 23.40
N MET A 270 -15.86 -12.23 24.56
CA MET A 270 -16.96 -13.16 24.74
C MET A 270 -18.24 -12.40 25.06
N VAL A 271 -19.28 -12.63 24.28
CA VAL A 271 -20.55 -11.94 24.44
C VAL A 271 -21.72 -12.91 24.35
N GLU A 272 -22.84 -12.48 24.88
CA GLU A 272 -24.14 -13.06 24.58
C GLU A 272 -25.01 -12.05 23.82
N ALA A 273 -25.75 -12.55 22.84
CA ALA A 273 -26.65 -11.76 22.01
C ALA A 273 -28.04 -12.38 21.95
N VAL A 274 -29.07 -11.54 22.03
CA VAL A 274 -30.47 -11.93 21.90
C VAL A 274 -31.10 -11.20 20.72
N GLY A 275 -31.87 -11.89 19.90
CA GLY A 275 -32.57 -11.27 18.78
C GLY A 275 -33.51 -12.24 18.08
N TYR A 276 -34.18 -11.78 17.03
CA TYR A 276 -35.09 -12.60 16.26
C TYR A 276 -34.33 -13.30 15.13
N PRO A 277 -34.39 -14.63 15.03
CA PRO A 277 -33.65 -15.38 14.03
C PRO A 277 -34.18 -15.10 12.62
N GLU A 278 -33.26 -14.82 11.69
CA GLU A 278 -33.53 -14.74 10.25
C GLU A 278 -32.46 -15.49 9.47
N ILE A 279 -32.84 -16.24 8.43
CA ILE A 279 -31.89 -16.90 7.53
C ILE A 279 -31.73 -16.07 6.27
N GLY A 280 -30.52 -15.57 6.03
CA GLY A 280 -30.12 -14.88 4.81
C GLY A 280 -29.22 -15.76 3.93
N GLY A 281 -29.78 -16.73 3.22
CA GLY A 281 -29.00 -17.65 2.39
C GLY A 281 -28.23 -18.68 3.22
N VAL A 282 -26.89 -18.60 3.21
CA VAL A 282 -26.00 -19.40 4.07
C VAL A 282 -25.64 -18.71 5.40
N GLU A 283 -25.94 -17.41 5.54
CA GLU A 283 -25.70 -16.64 6.76
C GLU A 283 -26.90 -16.74 7.72
N SER A 284 -26.65 -17.11 8.98
CA SER A 284 -27.62 -16.94 10.07
C SER A 284 -27.55 -15.51 10.59
N ARG A 285 -28.70 -14.87 10.80
CA ARG A 285 -28.79 -13.51 11.35
C ARG A 285 -29.67 -13.47 12.59
N LEU A 286 -29.34 -12.57 13.51
CA LEU A 286 -30.25 -12.13 14.57
C LEU A 286 -30.66 -10.70 14.26
N LEU A 287 -31.91 -10.48 13.91
CA LEU A 287 -32.48 -9.15 13.75
C LEU A 287 -32.77 -8.53 15.12
N ARG A 288 -32.69 -7.20 15.19
CA ARG A 288 -33.02 -6.43 16.41
C ARG A 288 -32.19 -6.89 17.62
N GLY A 289 -30.93 -7.20 17.36
CA GLY A 289 -30.03 -7.83 18.30
C GLY A 289 -29.63 -6.89 19.43
N LEU A 290 -29.73 -7.38 20.67
CA LEU A 290 -29.08 -6.81 21.83
C LEU A 290 -27.91 -7.69 22.23
N VAL A 291 -26.79 -7.08 22.58
CA VAL A 291 -25.52 -7.71 22.91
C VAL A 291 -25.08 -7.19 24.26
N ARG A 292 -24.59 -8.09 25.12
CA ARG A 292 -23.88 -7.73 26.34
C ARG A 292 -22.64 -8.59 26.52
N ILE A 293 -21.59 -7.99 27.09
CA ILE A 293 -20.30 -8.64 27.33
C ILE A 293 -20.45 -9.60 28.52
N LEU A 294 -19.95 -10.82 28.36
CA LEU A 294 -19.91 -11.80 29.45
C LEU A 294 -18.73 -11.46 30.37
N PRO A 295 -18.91 -11.39 31.70
CA PRO A 295 -17.79 -11.27 32.63
C PRO A 295 -16.84 -12.45 32.42
N GLU A 296 -15.52 -12.21 32.39
CA GLU A 296 -14.52 -13.27 32.33
C GLU A 296 -14.65 -14.19 33.55
N VAL A 297 -15.45 -15.24 33.44
CA VAL A 297 -15.49 -16.31 34.43
C VAL A 297 -14.18 -17.09 34.30
N GLY A 298 -13.44 -17.11 35.40
CA GLY A 298 -12.06 -17.52 35.52
C GLY A 298 -11.69 -18.72 34.65
N LYS A 299 -10.55 -18.58 33.96
CA LYS A 299 -9.75 -19.70 33.45
C LYS A 299 -9.59 -20.73 34.56
N SER A 300 -10.45 -21.75 34.54
CA SER A 300 -10.25 -22.95 35.32
C SER A 300 -9.01 -23.64 34.76
N THR A 301 -7.93 -23.50 35.52
CA THR A 301 -6.87 -24.49 35.56
C THR A 301 -7.50 -25.83 35.88
N GLU A 302 -7.58 -26.72 34.91
CA GLU A 302 -7.77 -28.15 35.15
C GLU A 302 -6.61 -28.95 34.56
N PRO A 303 -6.32 -30.12 35.16
CA PRO A 303 -4.97 -30.60 35.38
C PRO A 303 -4.48 -31.48 34.24
N SER A 304 -3.16 -31.56 34.11
CA SER A 304 -2.48 -32.66 33.44
C SER A 304 -2.90 -34.00 34.05
N GLY A 305 -3.85 -34.68 33.41
CA GLY A 305 -4.31 -36.02 33.73
C GLY A 305 -4.77 -36.73 32.47
N GLY A 306 -4.02 -37.74 32.03
CA GLY A 306 -4.28 -38.48 30.81
C GLY A 306 -5.63 -39.20 30.83
N ILE A 307 -6.53 -38.76 29.95
CA ILE A 307 -7.64 -39.54 29.41
C ILE A 307 -7.65 -39.23 27.92
N ALA A 308 -7.71 -40.27 27.07
CA ALA A 308 -7.78 -40.11 25.62
C ALA A 308 -8.91 -39.14 25.24
N SER A 309 -8.55 -37.96 24.75
CA SER A 309 -9.52 -36.94 24.33
C SER A 309 -10.36 -37.46 23.16
N PRO A 310 -11.67 -37.21 23.13
CA PRO A 310 -12.47 -37.50 21.93
C PRO A 310 -11.84 -36.76 20.75
N LYS A 311 -11.65 -37.44 19.61
CA LYS A 311 -11.13 -36.81 18.39
C LYS A 311 -11.90 -35.52 18.13
N MET A 312 -11.20 -34.39 18.13
CA MET A 312 -11.73 -33.06 17.83
C MET A 312 -12.63 -33.14 16.58
N LYS A 313 -13.88 -32.67 16.70
CA LYS A 313 -14.90 -32.69 15.63
C LYS A 313 -15.06 -31.28 15.07
N PHE A 314 -14.71 -31.06 13.81
CA PHE A 314 -14.85 -29.77 13.13
C PHE A 314 -16.26 -29.59 12.58
N ARG A 315 -16.83 -28.40 12.76
CA ARG A 315 -18.20 -28.06 12.31
C ARG A 315 -18.26 -26.97 11.24
N LEU A 316 -17.16 -26.24 11.04
CA LEU A 316 -17.03 -25.19 10.02
C LEU A 316 -15.99 -25.57 8.97
N THR A 317 -16.25 -25.22 7.71
CA THR A 317 -15.31 -25.48 6.60
C THR A 317 -13.97 -24.76 6.83
N ASP A 318 -13.99 -23.54 7.34
CA ASP A 318 -12.79 -22.73 7.54
C ASP A 318 -11.82 -23.31 8.57
N GLN A 319 -12.35 -23.96 9.62
CA GLN A 319 -11.55 -24.69 10.60
C GLN A 319 -10.75 -25.82 9.95
N ILE A 320 -11.32 -26.44 8.91
CA ILE A 320 -10.68 -27.54 8.17
C ILE A 320 -9.68 -26.99 7.15
N ARG A 321 -10.05 -25.93 6.41
CA ARG A 321 -9.21 -25.31 5.36
C ARG A 321 -7.88 -24.77 5.88
N HIS A 322 -7.85 -24.30 7.13
CA HIS A 322 -6.64 -23.76 7.77
C HIS A 322 -5.74 -24.83 8.42
N LEU A 323 -6.12 -26.10 8.37
CA LEU A 323 -5.25 -27.16 8.88
C LEU A 323 -4.02 -27.30 8.00
N ASN A 324 -2.85 -27.38 8.63
CA ASN A 324 -1.66 -27.78 7.91
C ASN A 324 -1.79 -29.24 7.42
N PRO A 325 -1.02 -29.66 6.39
CA PRO A 325 -1.13 -31.01 5.84
C PRO A 325 -0.87 -32.14 6.84
N ALA A 326 -0.06 -31.90 7.89
CA ALA A 326 0.24 -32.91 8.90
C ALA A 326 -0.95 -33.14 9.85
N ASP A 327 -1.64 -32.09 10.24
CA ASP A 327 -2.83 -32.15 11.09
C ASP A 327 -4.02 -32.73 10.32
N ALA A 328 -4.19 -32.37 9.05
CA ALA A 328 -5.22 -32.98 8.20
C ALA A 328 -5.06 -34.51 8.05
N ARG A 329 -3.82 -35.04 8.09
CA ARG A 329 -3.56 -36.50 8.04
C ARG A 329 -3.94 -37.25 9.31
N ARG A 330 -4.23 -36.55 10.41
CA ARG A 330 -4.61 -37.18 11.69
C ARG A 330 -6.04 -37.75 11.67
N GLY A 331 -6.82 -37.46 10.63
CA GLY A 331 -8.18 -38.00 10.45
C GLY A 331 -9.12 -37.49 11.54
N TYR A 332 -9.11 -36.18 11.77
CA TYR A 332 -10.08 -35.49 12.62
C TYR A 332 -11.49 -35.70 12.06
N LEU A 333 -12.50 -35.69 12.93
CA LEU A 333 -13.89 -35.86 12.51
C LEU A 333 -14.45 -34.54 11.99
N ALA A 334 -15.30 -34.59 10.98
CA ALA A 334 -16.02 -33.45 10.41
C ALA A 334 -17.53 -33.70 10.48
N ASP A 335 -18.31 -32.69 10.83
CA ASP A 335 -19.77 -32.66 10.79
C ASP A 335 -20.21 -31.26 10.38
N VAL A 336 -20.16 -31.03 9.07
CA VAL A 336 -20.25 -29.71 8.46
C VAL A 336 -21.57 -29.57 7.73
N ARG A 337 -22.31 -28.50 8.01
CA ARG A 337 -23.57 -28.13 7.33
C ARG A 337 -23.32 -27.09 6.26
N GLY A 338 -23.83 -27.28 5.05
CA GLY A 338 -23.71 -26.29 3.99
C GLY A 338 -24.61 -26.57 2.79
N VAL A 339 -24.57 -25.68 1.82
CA VAL A 339 -25.30 -25.79 0.56
C VAL A 339 -24.35 -26.34 -0.51
N VAL A 340 -24.83 -27.32 -1.29
CA VAL A 340 -24.05 -27.92 -2.37
C VAL A 340 -23.93 -26.95 -3.54
N THR A 341 -22.70 -26.52 -3.85
CA THR A 341 -22.42 -25.52 -4.89
C THR A 341 -21.95 -26.13 -6.20
N TRP A 342 -21.45 -27.36 -6.17
CA TRP A 342 -21.18 -28.18 -7.36
C TRP A 342 -21.13 -29.66 -6.96
N SER A 343 -21.54 -30.58 -7.84
CA SER A 343 -21.59 -32.01 -7.53
C SER A 343 -21.43 -32.85 -8.79
N ASP A 344 -20.56 -33.87 -8.72
CA ASP A 344 -20.31 -34.81 -9.80
C ASP A 344 -20.38 -36.27 -9.30
N PRO A 345 -21.43 -37.01 -9.70
CA PRO A 345 -21.58 -38.42 -9.38
C PRO A 345 -20.51 -39.33 -9.99
N GLU A 346 -19.91 -38.97 -11.12
CA GLU A 346 -18.90 -39.79 -11.81
C GLU A 346 -17.51 -39.61 -11.19
N LEU A 347 -17.18 -38.38 -10.78
CA LEU A 347 -15.91 -38.08 -10.10
C LEU A 347 -15.92 -38.41 -8.60
N GLY A 348 -17.10 -38.68 -8.03
CA GLY A 348 -17.24 -39.06 -6.63
C GLY A 348 -16.87 -37.95 -5.65
N SER A 349 -17.06 -36.68 -6.04
CA SER A 349 -16.88 -35.54 -5.13
C SER A 349 -17.90 -34.43 -5.40
N PHE A 350 -18.09 -33.56 -4.42
CA PHE A 350 -18.93 -32.36 -4.52
C PHE A 350 -18.34 -31.24 -3.67
N PHE A 351 -18.68 -30.00 -3.98
CA PHE A 351 -18.33 -28.83 -3.19
C PHE A 351 -19.48 -28.42 -2.29
N LEU A 352 -19.14 -28.15 -1.03
CA LEU A 352 -20.05 -27.70 0.02
C LEU A 352 -19.65 -26.29 0.46
N LEU A 353 -20.62 -25.37 0.50
CA LEU A 353 -20.41 -24.00 0.97
C LEU A 353 -21.17 -23.77 2.29
N ASP A 354 -20.46 -23.34 3.32
CA ASP A 354 -21.06 -22.81 4.55
C ASP A 354 -20.82 -21.30 4.69
N SER A 355 -21.16 -20.72 5.84
CA SER A 355 -20.96 -19.29 6.10
C SER A 355 -19.48 -18.87 6.15
N SER A 356 -18.57 -19.82 6.41
CA SER A 356 -17.14 -19.58 6.60
C SER A 356 -16.33 -19.83 5.33
N GLY A 357 -16.81 -20.66 4.40
CA GLY A 357 -16.10 -20.95 3.16
C GLY A 357 -16.62 -22.17 2.42
N GLY A 358 -15.94 -22.50 1.31
CA GLY A 358 -16.21 -23.69 0.51
C GLY A 358 -15.17 -24.78 0.73
N ILE A 359 -15.61 -26.03 0.76
CA ILE A 359 -14.74 -27.20 0.88
C ILE A 359 -15.13 -28.28 -0.11
N GLU A 360 -14.13 -29.02 -0.59
CA GLU A 360 -14.35 -30.23 -1.37
C GLU A 360 -14.68 -31.42 -0.45
N VAL A 361 -15.71 -32.17 -0.81
CA VAL A 361 -16.17 -33.37 -0.11
C VAL A 361 -16.06 -34.57 -1.06
N HIS A 362 -15.30 -35.57 -0.65
CA HIS A 362 -15.10 -36.81 -1.38
C HIS A 362 -16.11 -37.86 -0.90
N LEU A 363 -16.77 -38.51 -1.84
CA LEU A 363 -17.69 -39.61 -1.60
C LEU A 363 -16.93 -40.94 -1.55
N PRO A 364 -17.44 -41.95 -0.83
CA PRO A 364 -16.89 -43.30 -0.86
C PRO A 364 -16.93 -43.92 -2.27
N SER A 365 -15.84 -44.57 -2.69
CA SER A 365 -15.76 -45.19 -4.02
C SER A 365 -16.66 -46.42 -4.21
N ASP A 366 -17.25 -46.94 -3.12
CA ASP A 366 -18.17 -48.08 -3.14
C ASP A 366 -19.61 -47.70 -3.51
N GLY A 367 -19.89 -46.40 -3.70
CA GLY A 367 -21.22 -45.88 -4.03
C GLY A 367 -22.22 -45.93 -2.88
N SER A 368 -21.76 -46.13 -1.64
CA SER A 368 -22.63 -46.20 -0.45
C SER A 368 -23.38 -44.88 -0.15
N ILE A 369 -22.83 -43.74 -0.58
CA ILE A 369 -23.44 -42.41 -0.41
C ILE A 369 -23.69 -41.80 -1.80
N PRO A 370 -24.95 -41.52 -2.18
CA PRO A 370 -25.25 -40.88 -3.47
C PRO A 370 -24.81 -39.41 -3.45
N ALA A 371 -24.35 -38.91 -4.60
CA ALA A 371 -23.98 -37.51 -4.75
C ALA A 371 -25.21 -36.59 -4.60
N PRO A 372 -25.17 -35.55 -3.74
CA PRO A 372 -26.30 -34.65 -3.55
C PRO A 372 -26.50 -33.74 -4.78
N ALA A 373 -27.72 -33.24 -4.98
CA ALA A 373 -28.00 -32.31 -6.06
C ALA A 373 -27.49 -30.89 -5.75
N PHE A 374 -27.15 -30.13 -6.79
CA PHE A 374 -26.83 -28.71 -6.68
C PHE A 374 -27.96 -27.94 -5.97
N GLY A 375 -27.59 -27.06 -5.04
CA GLY A 375 -28.51 -26.24 -4.27
C GLY A 375 -29.16 -26.91 -3.06
N MET A 376 -28.91 -28.20 -2.81
CA MET A 376 -29.39 -28.86 -1.60
C MET A 376 -28.63 -28.40 -0.36
N ASP A 377 -29.35 -28.13 0.74
CA ASP A 377 -28.79 -27.98 2.08
C ASP A 377 -28.58 -29.38 2.68
N VAL A 378 -27.34 -29.68 3.06
CA VAL A 378 -26.94 -31.01 3.54
C VAL A 378 -25.99 -30.90 4.73
N ILE A 379 -25.95 -31.95 5.52
CA ILE A 379 -24.98 -32.12 6.60
C ILE A 379 -24.12 -33.33 6.30
N VAL A 380 -22.80 -33.09 6.28
CA VAL A 380 -21.78 -34.06 5.91
C VAL A 380 -21.05 -34.51 7.16
N GLU A 381 -21.20 -35.78 7.51
CA GLU A 381 -20.39 -36.44 8.53
C GLU A 381 -19.23 -37.15 7.84
N GLY A 382 -18.00 -36.96 8.32
CA GLY A 382 -16.83 -37.49 7.64
C GLY A 382 -15.53 -37.36 8.43
N GLN A 383 -14.43 -37.65 7.73
CA GLN A 383 -13.06 -37.47 8.24
C GLN A 383 -12.30 -36.47 7.38
N VAL A 384 -11.53 -35.59 8.03
CA VAL A 384 -10.64 -34.65 7.37
C VAL A 384 -9.49 -35.39 6.69
N GLN A 385 -9.12 -34.93 5.50
CA GLN A 385 -7.98 -35.41 4.73
C GLN A 385 -7.17 -34.23 4.16
N SER A 386 -5.93 -34.48 3.72
CA SER A 386 -5.03 -33.40 3.26
C SER A 386 -5.45 -32.69 1.98
N GLY A 387 -6.41 -33.23 1.21
CA GLY A 387 -6.84 -32.71 -0.09
C GLY A 387 -5.72 -32.48 -1.11
N ASN A 388 -6.07 -31.85 -2.24
CA ASN A 388 -5.16 -31.56 -3.36
C ASN A 388 -4.46 -30.20 -3.22
N PHE A 389 -5.20 -29.16 -2.84
CA PHE A 389 -4.69 -27.81 -2.61
C PHE A 389 -4.89 -27.38 -1.14
N VAL A 390 -6.14 -27.44 -0.66
CA VAL A 390 -6.51 -27.29 0.76
C VAL A 390 -7.08 -28.62 1.30
N PRO A 391 -7.12 -28.83 2.62
CA PRO A 391 -7.76 -29.99 3.22
C PRO A 391 -9.21 -30.19 2.76
N ALA A 392 -9.62 -31.45 2.66
CA ALA A 392 -10.93 -31.90 2.17
C ALA A 392 -11.60 -32.81 3.19
N VAL A 393 -12.89 -33.13 2.99
CA VAL A 393 -13.65 -34.05 3.86
C VAL A 393 -13.99 -35.33 3.09
N GLN A 394 -13.66 -36.49 3.65
CA GLN A 394 -14.16 -37.77 3.18
C GLN A 394 -15.47 -38.09 3.89
N ALA A 395 -16.57 -38.08 3.15
CA ALA A 395 -17.89 -38.35 3.70
C ALA A 395 -18.01 -39.81 4.15
N THR A 396 -18.52 -40.00 5.37
CA THR A 396 -18.97 -41.29 5.94
C THR A 396 -20.48 -41.32 6.14
N GLY A 397 -21.15 -40.16 6.13
CA GLY A 397 -22.59 -40.02 6.19
C GLY A 397 -23.04 -38.70 5.58
N LEU A 398 -24.25 -38.70 5.00
CA LEU A 398 -24.87 -37.53 4.41
C LEU A 398 -26.34 -37.50 4.82
N ARG A 399 -26.81 -36.39 5.39
CA ARG A 399 -28.20 -36.21 5.80
C ARG A 399 -28.77 -34.90 5.26
N PRO A 400 -30.03 -34.87 4.77
CA PRO A 400 -30.64 -33.65 4.28
C PRO A 400 -30.86 -32.66 5.42
N ALA A 401 -30.71 -31.38 5.12
CA ALA A 401 -31.08 -30.26 5.98
C ALA A 401 -32.07 -29.34 5.24
N MET A 402 -32.72 -28.42 5.95
CA MET A 402 -33.64 -27.45 5.36
C MET A 402 -33.40 -26.05 5.90
N GLY A 403 -33.59 -25.04 5.03
CA GLY A 403 -33.58 -23.62 5.40
C GLY A 403 -32.48 -22.78 4.71
N ARG A 404 -31.33 -23.36 4.34
CA ARG A 404 -30.26 -22.59 3.66
C ARG A 404 -30.45 -22.55 2.15
N THR A 405 -30.08 -21.43 1.56
CA THR A 405 -30.07 -21.23 0.09
C THR A 405 -28.72 -20.66 -0.37
N LEU A 406 -28.38 -20.84 -1.65
CA LEU A 406 -27.12 -20.30 -2.19
C LEU A 406 -27.08 -18.77 -2.07
N PRO A 407 -25.95 -18.19 -1.65
CA PRO A 407 -25.76 -16.74 -1.66
C PRO A 407 -25.60 -16.21 -3.09
N SER A 408 -25.72 -14.89 -3.25
CA SER A 408 -25.36 -14.23 -4.52
C SER A 408 -23.86 -14.44 -4.83
N PRO A 409 -23.49 -14.79 -6.07
CA PRO A 409 -22.11 -15.04 -6.44
C PRO A 409 -21.28 -13.75 -6.37
N LYS A 410 -20.02 -13.87 -5.92
CA LYS A 410 -19.10 -12.73 -5.87
C LYS A 410 -18.37 -12.57 -7.22
N PRO A 411 -18.39 -11.38 -7.86
CA PRO A 411 -17.60 -11.12 -9.06
C PRO A 411 -16.11 -11.30 -8.77
N LEU A 412 -15.41 -12.06 -9.61
CA LEU A 412 -14.00 -12.37 -9.42
C LEU A 412 -13.21 -12.15 -10.71
N THR A 413 -12.08 -11.47 -10.59
CA THR A 413 -11.11 -11.30 -11.70
C THR A 413 -10.11 -12.46 -11.73
N PHE A 414 -9.49 -12.71 -12.88
CA PHE A 414 -8.48 -13.78 -13.01
C PHE A 414 -7.31 -13.59 -12.02
N ASP A 415 -6.80 -12.36 -11.90
CA ASP A 415 -5.70 -12.04 -10.97
C ASP A 415 -6.08 -12.33 -9.51
N GLN A 416 -7.31 -12.00 -9.10
CA GLN A 416 -7.80 -12.30 -7.75
C GLN A 416 -7.99 -13.80 -7.51
N ALA A 417 -8.40 -14.58 -8.52
CA ALA A 417 -8.49 -16.03 -8.38
C ALA A 417 -7.11 -16.69 -8.25
N MET A 418 -6.11 -16.19 -8.97
CA MET A 418 -4.73 -16.69 -8.90
C MET A 418 -4.06 -16.48 -7.52
N THR A 419 -4.71 -15.78 -6.59
CA THR A 419 -4.27 -15.71 -5.18
C THR A 419 -4.55 -16.99 -4.39
N GLY A 420 -5.45 -17.86 -4.87
CA GLY A 420 -5.87 -19.07 -4.16
C GLY A 420 -6.84 -18.86 -3.00
N PHE A 421 -7.06 -17.61 -2.55
CA PHE A 421 -7.93 -17.30 -1.41
C PHE A 421 -9.40 -17.70 -1.65
N ASN A 422 -9.87 -17.56 -2.89
CA ASN A 422 -11.26 -17.84 -3.28
C ASN A 422 -11.52 -19.32 -3.64
N TYR A 423 -10.59 -20.24 -3.32
CA TYR A 423 -10.80 -21.67 -3.54
C TYR A 423 -12.09 -22.17 -2.87
N GLY A 424 -12.90 -22.95 -3.60
CA GLY A 424 -14.19 -23.47 -3.14
C GLY A 424 -15.29 -22.41 -3.06
N GLY A 425 -14.99 -21.14 -3.31
CA GLY A 425 -15.95 -20.04 -3.24
C GLY A 425 -16.95 -20.05 -4.39
N TRP A 426 -18.17 -19.57 -4.12
CA TRP A 426 -19.21 -19.33 -5.11
C TRP A 426 -19.01 -17.95 -5.78
N THR A 427 -18.66 -17.97 -7.08
CA THR A 427 -18.09 -16.82 -7.78
C THR A 427 -18.69 -16.61 -9.17
N GLU A 428 -18.59 -15.38 -9.69
CA GLU A 428 -18.99 -15.01 -11.04
C GLU A 428 -17.76 -14.55 -11.84
N PHE A 429 -17.54 -15.13 -13.02
CA PHE A 429 -16.47 -14.77 -13.95
C PHE A 429 -17.00 -14.32 -15.30
N ARG A 430 -16.35 -13.32 -15.89
CA ARG A 430 -16.68 -12.80 -17.23
C ARG A 430 -15.51 -13.00 -18.18
N GLY A 431 -15.81 -13.34 -19.44
CA GLY A 431 -14.80 -13.49 -20.47
C GLY A 431 -15.36 -13.89 -21.84
N TYR A 432 -14.53 -13.76 -22.89
CA TYR A 432 -14.92 -14.16 -24.24
C TYR A 432 -14.64 -15.62 -24.48
N VAL A 433 -15.63 -16.35 -24.96
CA VAL A 433 -15.49 -17.75 -25.35
C VAL A 433 -14.64 -17.85 -26.61
N HIS A 434 -13.55 -18.60 -26.55
CA HIS A 434 -12.71 -18.84 -27.73
C HIS A 434 -12.69 -20.32 -28.16
N ALA A 435 -13.04 -21.24 -27.27
CA ALA A 435 -13.19 -22.66 -27.61
C ALA A 435 -14.26 -23.31 -26.73
N VAL A 436 -15.02 -24.24 -27.34
CA VAL A 436 -15.94 -25.12 -26.65
C VAL A 436 -15.59 -26.53 -27.09
N ALA A 437 -15.28 -27.41 -26.15
CA ALA A 437 -14.93 -28.79 -26.42
C ALA A 437 -15.67 -29.71 -25.45
N ARG A 438 -16.14 -30.85 -25.95
CA ARG A 438 -16.68 -31.89 -25.08
C ARG A 438 -15.53 -32.55 -24.33
N GLU A 439 -15.64 -32.65 -23.02
CA GLU A 439 -14.68 -33.35 -22.17
C GLU A 439 -15.24 -34.73 -21.80
N PHE A 440 -14.64 -35.41 -20.83
CA PHE A 440 -15.08 -36.73 -20.39
C PHE A 440 -16.50 -36.67 -19.79
N GLY A 441 -17.36 -37.65 -20.11
CA GLY A 441 -18.72 -37.75 -19.59
C GLY A 441 -19.68 -36.65 -20.09
N ASP A 442 -20.40 -36.03 -19.16
CA ASP A 442 -21.37 -34.94 -19.37
C ASP A 442 -20.76 -33.53 -19.19
N LEU A 443 -19.44 -33.44 -19.05
CA LEU A 443 -18.72 -32.17 -18.89
C LEU A 443 -18.34 -31.57 -20.24
N THR A 444 -18.59 -30.27 -20.38
CA THR A 444 -18.13 -29.46 -21.52
C THR A 444 -17.14 -28.42 -21.03
N ARG A 445 -15.97 -28.42 -21.68
CA ARG A 445 -14.91 -27.44 -21.47
C ARG A 445 -15.19 -26.18 -22.28
N ILE A 446 -15.41 -25.06 -21.62
CA ILE A 446 -15.50 -23.75 -22.25
C ILE A 446 -14.24 -22.97 -21.88
N SER A 447 -13.46 -22.56 -22.88
CA SER A 447 -12.25 -21.76 -22.66
C SER A 447 -12.55 -20.29 -22.91
N LEU A 448 -12.30 -19.46 -21.89
CA LEU A 448 -12.47 -18.02 -21.92
C LEU A 448 -11.13 -17.31 -21.98
N THR A 449 -11.11 -16.20 -22.70
CA THR A 449 -10.04 -15.20 -22.62
C THR A 449 -10.56 -13.97 -21.89
N THR A 450 -9.80 -13.52 -20.90
CA THR A 450 -10.01 -12.27 -20.14
C THR A 450 -8.89 -11.27 -20.45
N SER A 451 -8.93 -10.05 -19.91
CA SER A 451 -7.84 -9.08 -20.05
C SER A 451 -6.53 -9.52 -19.37
N ALA A 452 -6.61 -10.39 -18.36
CA ALA A 452 -5.48 -10.82 -17.53
C ALA A 452 -4.97 -12.22 -17.89
N GLY A 453 -5.82 -13.12 -18.39
CA GLY A 453 -5.43 -14.48 -18.73
C GLY A 453 -6.55 -15.34 -19.33
N ASP A 454 -6.21 -16.58 -19.68
CA ASP A 454 -7.18 -17.58 -20.13
C ASP A 454 -7.70 -18.39 -18.93
N LEU A 455 -9.01 -18.57 -18.85
CA LEU A 455 -9.71 -19.33 -17.81
C LEU A 455 -10.48 -20.48 -18.44
N VAL A 456 -10.55 -21.62 -17.74
CA VAL A 456 -11.33 -22.78 -18.18
C VAL A 456 -12.57 -22.94 -17.30
N LEU A 457 -13.72 -23.16 -17.93
CA LEU A 457 -14.96 -23.54 -17.28
C LEU A 457 -15.26 -24.99 -17.62
N LEU A 458 -15.65 -25.74 -16.60
CA LEU A 458 -16.18 -27.08 -16.74
C LEU A 458 -17.67 -27.03 -16.45
N VAL A 459 -18.47 -27.18 -17.50
CA VAL A 459 -19.92 -26.99 -17.45
C VAL A 459 -20.62 -28.32 -17.65
N ARG A 460 -21.47 -28.69 -16.70
CA ARG A 460 -22.24 -29.93 -16.77
C ARG A 460 -23.49 -29.79 -17.64
N GLY A 461 -23.83 -30.82 -18.41
CA GLY A 461 -25.05 -30.89 -19.21
C GLY A 461 -25.14 -29.85 -20.32
N PHE A 462 -24.02 -29.21 -20.65
CA PHE A 462 -23.99 -28.13 -21.64
C PHE A 462 -23.94 -28.73 -23.06
N PRO A 463 -24.88 -28.39 -23.96
CA PRO A 463 -24.85 -28.89 -25.32
C PRO A 463 -23.74 -28.19 -26.12
N PRO A 464 -22.70 -28.91 -26.60
CA PRO A 464 -21.56 -28.30 -27.29
C PRO A 464 -21.94 -27.64 -28.63
N GLU A 465 -23.10 -27.95 -29.19
CA GLU A 465 -23.63 -27.36 -30.43
C GLU A 465 -24.13 -25.92 -30.27
N ARG A 466 -24.24 -25.42 -29.02
CA ARG A 466 -24.69 -24.04 -28.76
C ARG A 466 -23.60 -23.05 -29.21
N PRO A 467 -23.90 -22.11 -30.14
CA PRO A 467 -22.89 -21.23 -30.71
C PRO A 467 -22.49 -20.15 -29.71
N LEU A 468 -21.48 -20.43 -28.89
CA LEU A 468 -20.90 -19.49 -27.93
C LEU A 468 -19.57 -18.91 -28.38
N VAL A 469 -18.85 -19.56 -29.30
CA VAL A 469 -17.53 -19.09 -29.75
C VAL A 469 -17.63 -17.64 -30.25
N GLY A 470 -16.88 -16.76 -29.63
CA GLY A 470 -16.85 -15.32 -29.91
C GLY A 470 -17.79 -14.47 -29.05
N ALA A 471 -18.66 -15.06 -28.23
CA ALA A 471 -19.56 -14.34 -27.32
C ALA A 471 -18.86 -13.95 -26.02
N LEU A 472 -19.27 -12.84 -25.42
CA LEU A 472 -18.96 -12.48 -24.03
C LEU A 472 -20.00 -13.15 -23.13
N ILE A 473 -19.52 -13.93 -22.16
CA ILE A 473 -20.39 -14.58 -21.19
C ILE A 473 -20.02 -14.17 -19.76
N SER A 474 -21.01 -14.20 -18.89
CA SER A 474 -20.85 -14.25 -17.44
C SER A 474 -21.22 -15.66 -16.97
N ALA A 475 -20.40 -16.28 -16.13
CA ALA A 475 -20.64 -17.63 -15.64
C ALA A 475 -20.49 -17.70 -14.13
N ARG A 476 -21.42 -18.39 -13.48
CA ARG A 476 -21.50 -18.56 -12.03
C ARG A 476 -21.12 -19.98 -11.63
N GLY A 477 -20.17 -20.12 -10.72
CA GLY A 477 -19.65 -21.45 -10.35
C GLY A 477 -18.66 -21.43 -9.19
N VAL A 478 -18.12 -22.61 -8.90
CA VAL A 478 -17.13 -22.82 -7.85
C VAL A 478 -15.72 -22.62 -8.40
N CYS A 479 -14.93 -21.75 -7.77
CA CYS A 479 -13.54 -21.53 -8.16
C CYS A 479 -12.66 -22.67 -7.61
N ASP A 480 -12.02 -23.40 -8.52
CA ASP A 480 -11.16 -24.54 -8.21
C ASP A 480 -9.71 -24.27 -8.65
N ALA A 481 -8.76 -24.88 -7.95
CA ALA A 481 -7.33 -24.70 -8.15
C ALA A 481 -6.74 -25.82 -9.01
N ILE A 482 -5.93 -25.45 -9.99
CA ILE A 482 -5.11 -26.39 -10.77
C ILE A 482 -3.71 -26.37 -10.16
N VAL A 483 -3.29 -27.49 -9.59
CA VAL A 483 -1.99 -27.62 -8.93
C VAL A 483 -1.10 -28.62 -9.65
N ASN A 484 0.22 -28.44 -9.53
CA ASN A 484 1.20 -29.42 -10.01
C ASN A 484 1.42 -30.56 -8.98
N ASP A 485 2.30 -31.52 -9.30
CA ASP A 485 2.64 -32.64 -8.40
C ASP A 485 3.23 -32.21 -7.04
N ARG A 486 3.73 -30.97 -6.95
CA ARG A 486 4.24 -30.36 -5.71
C ARG A 486 3.17 -29.60 -4.93
N ARG A 487 1.90 -29.64 -5.39
CA ARG A 487 0.75 -28.89 -4.84
C ARG A 487 0.87 -27.37 -4.97
N GLU A 488 1.68 -26.88 -5.89
CA GLU A 488 1.79 -25.45 -6.19
C GLU A 488 0.68 -25.04 -7.16
N LEU A 489 0.05 -23.89 -6.93
CA LEU A 489 -0.99 -23.33 -7.79
C LEU A 489 -0.40 -22.95 -9.16
N THR A 490 -0.85 -23.62 -10.22
CA THR A 490 -0.43 -23.38 -11.61
C THR A 490 -1.51 -22.72 -12.47
N GLY A 491 -2.76 -22.73 -11.99
CA GLY A 491 -3.88 -22.10 -12.66
C GLY A 491 -5.16 -22.25 -11.85
N VAL A 492 -6.25 -21.70 -12.37
CA VAL A 492 -7.59 -21.83 -11.80
C VAL A 492 -8.59 -22.27 -12.86
N ARG A 493 -9.68 -22.90 -12.42
CA ARG A 493 -10.84 -23.23 -13.28
C ARG A 493 -12.14 -22.94 -12.55
N LEU A 494 -13.21 -22.74 -13.29
CA LEU A 494 -14.55 -22.56 -12.73
C LEU A 494 -15.41 -23.80 -13.00
N LEU A 495 -15.94 -24.40 -11.94
CA LEU A 495 -16.85 -25.53 -12.02
C LEU A 495 -18.29 -25.02 -12.03
N VAL A 496 -19.01 -25.26 -13.13
CA VAL A 496 -20.37 -24.76 -13.36
C VAL A 496 -21.35 -25.93 -13.39
N SER A 497 -22.30 -25.93 -12.45
CA SER A 497 -23.17 -27.09 -12.20
C SER A 497 -24.29 -27.28 -13.21
N ALA A 498 -24.69 -26.22 -13.92
CA ALA A 498 -25.78 -26.26 -14.88
C ALA A 498 -25.65 -25.18 -15.98
N PRO A 499 -26.17 -25.40 -17.19
CA PRO A 499 -26.03 -24.47 -18.32
C PRO A 499 -26.73 -23.11 -18.15
N ASP A 500 -27.72 -23.02 -17.27
CA ASP A 500 -28.48 -21.81 -16.93
C ASP A 500 -27.70 -20.82 -16.06
N LEU A 501 -26.62 -21.28 -15.41
CA LEU A 501 -25.66 -20.45 -14.70
C LEU A 501 -24.69 -19.70 -15.62
N ILE A 502 -24.86 -19.83 -16.94
CA ILE A 502 -24.12 -19.09 -17.97
C ILE A 502 -25.05 -18.11 -18.65
N GLU A 503 -24.75 -16.83 -18.46
CA GLU A 503 -25.45 -15.71 -19.07
C GLU A 503 -24.63 -15.17 -20.25
N VAL A 504 -25.27 -15.02 -21.42
CA VAL A 504 -24.61 -14.43 -22.59
C VAL A 504 -24.86 -12.92 -22.55
N GLU A 505 -23.84 -12.15 -22.17
CA GLU A 505 -23.90 -10.68 -22.11
C GLU A 505 -23.84 -10.08 -23.52
N GLU A 506 -22.96 -10.58 -24.38
CA GLU A 506 -22.80 -10.12 -25.77
C GLU A 506 -22.67 -11.32 -26.71
N ARG A 507 -23.51 -11.38 -27.75
CA ARG A 507 -23.41 -12.44 -28.77
C ARG A 507 -22.23 -12.16 -29.71
N ALA A 508 -21.63 -13.24 -30.23
CA ALA A 508 -20.61 -13.12 -31.27
C ALA A 508 -21.16 -12.32 -32.46
N PRO A 509 -20.53 -11.20 -32.86
CA PRO A 509 -20.99 -10.41 -34.00
C PRO A 509 -20.82 -11.19 -35.31
N ALA A 510 -21.71 -10.95 -36.28
CA ALA A 510 -21.69 -11.63 -37.58
C ALA A 510 -20.41 -11.31 -38.40
N ASP A 511 -19.91 -10.08 -38.28
CA ASP A 511 -18.57 -9.69 -38.74
C ASP A 511 -17.84 -8.97 -37.62
N ILE A 512 -16.81 -9.61 -37.06
CA ILE A 512 -15.96 -9.06 -36.00
C ILE A 512 -15.21 -7.80 -36.45
N PHE A 513 -15.00 -7.59 -37.76
CA PHE A 513 -14.31 -6.42 -38.30
C PHE A 513 -15.26 -5.25 -38.58
N SER A 514 -16.56 -5.35 -38.30
CA SER A 514 -17.50 -4.23 -38.46
C SER A 514 -17.39 -3.17 -37.35
N MET A 515 -16.65 -3.45 -36.28
CA MET A 515 -16.46 -2.57 -35.13
C MET A 515 -15.67 -1.29 -35.50
N PRO A 516 -15.83 -0.19 -34.73
CA PRO A 516 -15.08 1.05 -34.96
C PRO A 516 -13.57 0.84 -34.86
N LEU A 517 -12.83 1.39 -35.82
CA LEU A 517 -11.37 1.36 -35.82
C LEU A 517 -10.83 2.32 -34.75
N ARG A 518 -9.92 1.83 -33.90
CA ARG A 518 -9.15 2.63 -32.93
C ARG A 518 -7.68 2.69 -33.35
N SER A 519 -7.05 3.84 -33.13
CA SER A 519 -5.59 3.95 -33.31
C SER A 519 -4.85 3.30 -32.15
N ILE A 520 -3.64 2.80 -32.41
CA ILE A 520 -2.81 2.17 -31.36
C ILE A 520 -2.51 3.19 -30.23
N GLY A 521 -2.17 4.43 -30.56
CA GLY A 521 -1.92 5.48 -29.57
C GLY A 521 -3.10 5.77 -28.64
N SER A 522 -4.34 5.68 -29.13
CA SER A 522 -5.54 5.86 -28.28
C SER A 522 -5.70 4.77 -27.23
N LEU A 523 -5.19 3.55 -27.49
CA LEU A 523 -5.19 2.44 -26.54
C LEU A 523 -4.08 2.57 -25.49
N LEU A 524 -2.98 3.25 -25.85
CA LEU A 524 -1.85 3.52 -24.95
C LEU A 524 -2.11 4.69 -23.99
N GLN A 525 -3.08 5.55 -24.27
CA GLN A 525 -3.50 6.66 -23.39
C GLN A 525 -4.37 6.15 -22.22
N PHE A 526 -4.21 6.76 -21.05
CA PHE A 526 -4.96 6.39 -19.85
C PHE A 526 -6.44 6.85 -19.96
N GLY A 527 -7.28 6.00 -20.56
CA GLY A 527 -8.74 6.16 -20.59
C GLY A 527 -9.42 5.23 -19.60
N GLY A 528 -10.32 5.78 -18.78
CA GLY A 528 -10.97 5.10 -17.65
C GLY A 528 -11.60 3.74 -17.97
N THR A 529 -11.10 2.72 -17.27
CA THR A 529 -11.78 1.63 -16.53
C THR A 529 -13.07 0.94 -17.04
N GLY A 530 -13.65 1.27 -18.19
CA GLY A 530 -14.89 0.63 -18.67
C GLY A 530 -14.73 -0.41 -19.80
N ASP A 531 -13.64 -0.35 -20.56
CA ASP A 531 -13.61 -0.94 -21.94
C ASP A 531 -12.46 -1.95 -22.17
N ARG A 532 -11.71 -2.34 -21.12
CA ARG A 532 -10.59 -3.28 -21.26
C ARG A 532 -11.03 -4.72 -21.51
N ASP A 533 -12.19 -5.10 -21.01
CA ASP A 533 -12.80 -6.41 -21.25
C ASP A 533 -13.65 -6.45 -22.52
N ARG A 534 -13.44 -5.52 -23.47
CA ARG A 534 -14.16 -5.48 -24.75
C ARG A 534 -13.21 -5.55 -25.93
N ARG A 535 -13.68 -6.16 -27.02
CA ARG A 535 -12.89 -6.26 -28.24
C ARG A 535 -12.65 -4.88 -28.86
N VAL A 536 -11.43 -4.65 -29.31
CA VAL A 536 -11.02 -3.47 -30.06
C VAL A 536 -10.56 -3.88 -31.44
N ARG A 537 -10.84 -3.04 -32.44
CA ARG A 537 -10.33 -3.16 -33.80
C ARG A 537 -9.21 -2.16 -34.00
N ILE A 538 -8.06 -2.63 -34.42
CA ILE A 538 -6.88 -1.83 -34.76
C ILE A 538 -6.40 -2.14 -36.17
N SER A 539 -5.63 -1.22 -36.76
CA SER A 539 -4.98 -1.43 -38.05
C SER A 539 -3.56 -0.86 -38.02
N GLY A 540 -2.67 -1.46 -38.79
CA GLY A 540 -1.30 -0.99 -38.91
C GLY A 540 -0.50 -1.84 -39.89
N VAL A 541 0.81 -1.64 -39.89
CA VAL A 541 1.77 -2.38 -40.72
C VAL A 541 2.50 -3.41 -39.85
N VAL A 542 2.64 -4.63 -40.36
CA VAL A 542 3.32 -5.73 -39.68
C VAL A 542 4.83 -5.46 -39.66
N ALA A 543 5.44 -5.45 -38.47
CA ALA A 543 6.88 -5.28 -38.32
C ALA A 543 7.63 -6.63 -38.19
N LEU A 544 7.02 -7.58 -37.48
CA LEU A 544 7.52 -8.95 -37.25
C LEU A 544 6.32 -9.86 -37.01
N HIS A 545 6.38 -11.11 -37.47
CA HIS A 545 5.33 -12.07 -37.27
C HIS A 545 5.90 -13.47 -37.01
N HIS A 546 5.43 -14.07 -35.92
CA HIS A 546 5.61 -15.48 -35.60
C HIS A 546 4.24 -16.18 -35.79
N PRO A 547 4.08 -16.95 -36.89
CA PRO A 547 2.80 -17.58 -37.22
C PRO A 547 2.25 -18.45 -36.08
N GLY A 548 0.99 -18.22 -35.74
CA GLY A 548 0.29 -18.97 -34.68
C GLY A 548 0.64 -18.56 -33.24
N THR A 549 1.51 -17.56 -33.05
CA THR A 549 1.87 -17.04 -31.72
C THR A 549 1.60 -15.55 -31.60
N PHE A 550 2.34 -14.69 -32.31
CA PHE A 550 2.18 -13.23 -32.19
C PHE A 550 2.74 -12.46 -33.40
N PHE A 551 2.37 -11.19 -33.53
CA PHE A 551 3.02 -10.24 -34.42
C PHE A 551 3.08 -8.84 -33.80
N TYR A 552 4.04 -8.04 -34.24
CA TYR A 552 4.10 -6.61 -33.94
C TYR A 552 3.38 -5.81 -35.01
N LEU A 553 2.46 -4.97 -34.58
CA LEU A 553 1.72 -4.04 -35.44
C LEU A 553 2.17 -2.61 -35.14
N VAL A 554 2.42 -1.84 -36.20
CA VAL A 554 2.89 -0.45 -36.11
C VAL A 554 1.88 0.49 -36.78
N ASP A 555 1.51 1.55 -36.08
CA ASP A 555 0.60 2.62 -36.55
C ASP A 555 1.23 3.98 -36.22
N GLY A 556 1.87 4.62 -37.21
CA GLY A 556 2.68 5.81 -36.96
C GLY A 556 3.91 5.49 -36.10
N ASP A 557 4.06 6.20 -34.98
CA ASP A 557 5.11 5.96 -33.98
C ASP A 557 4.72 4.92 -32.92
N ASP A 558 3.43 4.59 -32.85
CA ASP A 558 2.87 3.65 -31.87
C ASP A 558 3.00 2.21 -32.34
N ARG A 559 3.18 1.31 -31.38
CA ARG A 559 3.45 -0.11 -31.62
C ARG A 559 2.79 -0.96 -30.56
N LEU A 560 2.27 -2.10 -31.00
CA LEU A 560 1.54 -3.00 -30.13
C LEU A 560 1.85 -4.45 -30.47
N LEU A 561 2.04 -5.25 -29.43
CA LEU A 561 2.15 -6.69 -29.56
C LEU A 561 0.75 -7.28 -29.67
N VAL A 562 0.53 -8.07 -30.73
CA VAL A 562 -0.74 -8.71 -31.03
C VAL A 562 -0.56 -10.22 -30.95
N LEU A 563 -1.19 -10.85 -29.96
CA LEU A 563 -1.18 -12.31 -29.76
C LEU A 563 -2.29 -12.94 -30.59
N SER A 564 -1.93 -13.84 -31.49
CA SER A 564 -2.89 -14.49 -32.38
C SER A 564 -2.54 -15.96 -32.61
N ARG A 565 -3.56 -16.81 -32.60
CA ARG A 565 -3.45 -18.24 -32.90
C ARG A 565 -3.58 -18.55 -34.40
N GLN A 566 -3.86 -17.56 -35.24
CA GLN A 566 -3.93 -17.77 -36.69
C GLN A 566 -2.52 -17.97 -37.26
N SER A 567 -2.36 -19.03 -38.06
CA SER A 567 -1.10 -19.43 -38.69
C SER A 567 -0.87 -18.84 -40.08
N GLY A 568 -1.75 -17.96 -40.56
CA GLY A 568 -1.63 -17.33 -41.88
C GLY A 568 -0.38 -16.45 -41.97
N VAL A 569 0.58 -16.79 -42.83
CA VAL A 569 1.86 -16.05 -42.88
C VAL A 569 1.65 -14.62 -43.38
N LEU A 570 1.85 -13.64 -42.50
CA LEU A 570 2.03 -12.22 -42.83
C LEU A 570 3.49 -11.91 -43.11
N GLN A 571 3.78 -11.07 -44.11
CA GLN A 571 5.11 -10.57 -44.38
C GLN A 571 5.34 -9.22 -43.68
N PRO A 572 6.57 -8.92 -43.20
CA PRO A 572 6.92 -7.58 -42.77
C PRO A 572 6.61 -6.55 -43.86
N GLY A 573 5.89 -5.48 -43.51
CA GLY A 573 5.37 -4.50 -44.46
C GLY A 573 3.92 -4.74 -44.92
N ASP A 574 3.30 -5.88 -44.61
CA ASP A 574 1.87 -6.07 -44.88
C ASP A 574 1.01 -5.13 -44.01
N ARG A 575 -0.01 -4.53 -44.61
CA ARG A 575 -1.03 -3.76 -43.88
C ARG A 575 -2.14 -4.70 -43.44
N VAL A 576 -2.46 -4.67 -42.16
CA VAL A 576 -3.36 -5.64 -41.50
C VAL A 576 -4.37 -4.90 -40.62
N GLU A 577 -5.56 -5.48 -40.51
CA GLU A 577 -6.51 -5.18 -39.44
C GLU A 577 -6.52 -6.34 -38.45
N ALA A 578 -6.53 -6.02 -37.16
CA ALA A 578 -6.62 -7.00 -36.07
C ALA A 578 -7.74 -6.62 -35.11
N VAL A 579 -8.52 -7.61 -34.68
CA VAL A 579 -9.59 -7.48 -33.69
C VAL A 579 -9.29 -8.43 -32.53
N GLY A 580 -9.19 -7.90 -31.31
CA GLY A 580 -8.94 -8.72 -30.12
C GLY A 580 -9.18 -7.93 -28.84
N ILE A 581 -8.81 -8.50 -27.69
CA ILE A 581 -9.11 -7.94 -26.37
C ILE A 581 -7.87 -7.22 -25.84
N PRO A 582 -7.95 -5.95 -25.42
CA PRO A 582 -6.86 -5.28 -24.71
C PRO A 582 -6.54 -6.04 -23.42
N GLY A 583 -5.29 -6.49 -23.28
CA GLY A 583 -4.83 -7.21 -22.12
C GLY A 583 -3.49 -6.72 -21.62
N ASN A 584 -3.07 -7.26 -20.49
CA ASN A 584 -1.75 -7.01 -19.95
C ASN A 584 -0.92 -8.30 -19.99
N GLU A 585 0.32 -8.21 -20.45
CA GLU A 585 1.29 -9.30 -20.40
C GLU A 585 2.63 -8.79 -19.90
N ALA A 586 3.06 -9.26 -18.73
CA ALA A 586 4.29 -8.81 -18.06
C ALA A 586 4.40 -7.27 -17.94
N GLY A 587 3.28 -6.58 -17.71
CA GLY A 587 3.23 -5.11 -17.60
C GLY A 587 3.09 -4.36 -18.93
N ARG A 588 2.96 -5.07 -20.06
CA ARG A 588 2.81 -4.50 -21.40
C ARG A 588 1.36 -4.59 -21.86
N LEU A 589 0.86 -3.53 -22.48
CA LEU A 589 -0.41 -3.59 -23.19
C LEU A 589 -0.25 -4.48 -24.43
N VAL A 590 -1.10 -5.50 -24.55
CA VAL A 590 -1.14 -6.43 -25.68
C VAL A 590 -2.57 -6.56 -26.19
N ILE A 591 -2.74 -7.04 -27.42
CA ILE A 591 -4.04 -7.54 -27.88
C ILE A 591 -4.05 -9.06 -27.77
N ARG A 592 -4.90 -9.60 -26.90
CA ARG A 592 -5.08 -11.06 -26.71
C ARG A 592 -6.15 -11.61 -27.65
N ASN A 593 -5.96 -12.88 -28.02
CA ASN A 593 -6.87 -13.66 -28.86
C ASN A 593 -7.29 -12.91 -30.14
N ALA A 594 -6.32 -12.26 -30.78
CA ALA A 594 -6.57 -11.43 -31.93
C ALA A 594 -6.87 -12.27 -33.18
N VAL A 595 -7.86 -11.82 -33.94
CA VAL A 595 -8.13 -12.29 -35.30
C VAL A 595 -7.76 -11.17 -36.27
N TYR A 596 -7.00 -11.50 -37.30
CA TYR A 596 -6.49 -10.56 -38.27
C TYR A 596 -6.87 -10.91 -39.71
N ARG A 597 -6.85 -9.88 -40.56
CA ARG A 597 -6.97 -10.00 -42.02
C ARG A 597 -6.01 -9.04 -42.72
N ARG A 598 -5.42 -9.50 -43.83
CA ARG A 598 -4.54 -8.68 -44.67
C ARG A 598 -5.36 -7.74 -45.55
N LEU A 599 -5.00 -6.46 -45.58
CA LEU A 599 -5.60 -5.44 -46.43
C LEU A 599 -4.77 -5.12 -47.68
N GLY A 600 -3.45 -5.35 -47.64
CA GLY A 600 -2.52 -5.06 -48.73
C GLY A 600 -1.09 -4.94 -48.25
N SER A 601 -0.24 -4.24 -49.00
CA SER A 601 1.12 -3.88 -48.61
C SER A 601 1.20 -2.41 -48.18
N GLY A 602 2.10 -2.12 -47.26
CA GLY A 602 2.43 -0.78 -46.77
C GLY A 602 3.94 -0.52 -46.80
N PRO A 603 4.38 0.71 -46.48
CA PRO A 603 5.80 1.02 -46.36
C PRO A 603 6.39 0.22 -45.19
N ALA A 604 7.50 -0.48 -45.45
CA ALA A 604 8.21 -1.22 -44.40
C ALA A 604 8.69 -0.25 -43.30
N PRO A 605 8.64 -0.65 -42.02
CA PRO A 605 9.13 0.18 -40.92
C PRO A 605 10.59 0.56 -41.15
N VAL A 606 10.89 1.86 -41.07
CA VAL A 606 12.26 2.38 -41.26
C VAL A 606 13.08 2.00 -40.03
N ALA A 607 14.19 1.29 -40.24
CA ALA A 607 15.08 0.90 -39.15
C ALA A 607 15.83 2.12 -38.60
N ARG A 608 15.78 2.32 -37.27
CA ARG A 608 16.57 3.34 -36.59
C ARG A 608 17.98 2.81 -36.32
N THR A 609 19.00 3.47 -36.86
CA THR A 609 20.40 3.13 -36.54
C THR A 609 20.75 3.57 -35.13
N LEU A 610 21.26 2.65 -34.31
CA LEU A 610 21.74 2.96 -32.97
C LEU A 610 23.27 3.02 -32.98
N GLU A 611 23.81 4.18 -32.60
CA GLU A 611 25.26 4.40 -32.55
C GLU A 611 25.94 3.71 -31.35
N HIS A 612 25.16 3.39 -30.31
CA HIS A 612 25.63 2.71 -29.10
C HIS A 612 24.51 1.94 -28.41
N SER A 613 24.80 0.74 -27.92
CA SER A 613 23.97 0.02 -26.95
C SER A 613 24.38 0.38 -25.51
N GLU A 614 23.84 1.47 -24.94
CA GLU A 614 23.80 1.65 -23.48
C GLU A 614 22.50 1.04 -22.91
N SER A 615 22.29 1.18 -21.58
CA SER A 615 21.25 0.55 -20.77
C SER A 615 19.92 0.30 -21.51
N PRO A 616 19.30 -0.88 -21.33
CA PRO A 616 18.14 -1.26 -22.14
C PRO A 616 16.99 -0.28 -21.95
N LYS A 617 16.39 0.18 -23.06
CA LYS A 617 15.37 1.22 -23.05
C LYS A 617 14.00 0.67 -23.36
N LEU A 618 13.09 0.76 -22.38
CA LEU A 618 11.71 0.27 -22.53
C LEU A 618 10.95 1.00 -23.64
N GLU A 619 11.24 2.29 -23.87
CA GLU A 619 10.66 3.09 -24.95
C GLU A 619 10.93 2.53 -26.36
N TRP A 620 11.98 1.73 -26.53
CA TRP A 620 12.37 1.15 -27.82
C TRP A 620 11.76 -0.23 -28.06
N GLU A 621 11.00 -0.77 -27.10
CA GLU A 621 10.29 -2.05 -27.25
C GLU A 621 9.47 -2.07 -28.54
N GLY A 622 9.67 -3.09 -29.38
CA GLY A 622 8.96 -3.26 -30.66
C GLY A 622 9.47 -2.38 -31.81
N MET A 623 10.50 -1.53 -31.60
CA MET A 623 11.09 -0.73 -32.68
C MET A 623 11.96 -1.58 -33.60
N THR A 624 11.94 -1.27 -34.90
CA THR A 624 12.96 -1.80 -35.83
C THR A 624 14.24 -1.00 -35.67
N VAL A 625 15.32 -1.66 -35.24
CA VAL A 625 16.62 -1.06 -34.97
C VAL A 625 17.70 -1.69 -35.84
N ARG A 626 18.78 -0.94 -36.11
CA ARG A 626 19.98 -1.43 -36.78
C ARG A 626 21.19 -1.19 -35.88
N LEU A 627 21.95 -2.25 -35.60
CA LEU A 627 23.14 -2.23 -34.74
C LEU A 627 24.31 -2.99 -35.35
N GLN A 628 25.53 -2.58 -35.00
CA GLN A 628 26.76 -3.26 -35.41
C GLN A 628 27.45 -3.86 -34.20
N GLY A 629 27.91 -5.10 -34.30
CA GLY A 629 28.57 -5.80 -33.20
C GLY A 629 29.51 -6.90 -33.69
N LYS A 630 30.54 -7.17 -32.89
CA LYS A 630 31.49 -8.26 -33.12
C LYS A 630 30.89 -9.57 -32.61
N LEU A 631 30.83 -10.59 -33.45
CA LEU A 631 30.32 -11.91 -33.10
C LEU A 631 31.23 -12.59 -32.07
N LEU A 632 30.70 -12.88 -30.89
CA LEU A 632 31.40 -13.60 -29.82
C LEU A 632 31.11 -15.10 -29.86
N SER A 633 29.84 -15.46 -30.08
CA SER A 633 29.41 -16.86 -30.14
C SER A 633 28.16 -17.00 -31.02
N LYS A 634 28.00 -18.20 -31.59
CA LYS A 634 26.83 -18.63 -32.37
C LYS A 634 26.31 -19.94 -31.77
N SER A 635 25.01 -20.05 -31.57
CA SER A 635 24.35 -21.27 -31.09
C SER A 635 23.13 -21.56 -31.95
N ASP A 636 23.13 -22.70 -32.62
CA ASP A 636 22.04 -23.13 -33.50
C ASP A 636 21.03 -23.99 -32.72
N TYR A 637 19.75 -23.61 -32.75
CA TYR A 637 18.62 -24.39 -32.24
C TYR A 637 17.73 -24.85 -33.41
N PRO A 638 16.84 -25.85 -33.22
CA PRO A 638 15.98 -26.35 -34.30
C PRO A 638 15.14 -25.27 -35.00
N ASP A 639 14.66 -24.28 -34.24
CA ASP A 639 13.73 -23.26 -34.74
C ASP A 639 14.36 -21.88 -34.97
N PHE A 640 15.52 -21.60 -34.35
CA PHE A 640 16.21 -20.30 -34.43
C PHE A 640 17.72 -20.42 -34.20
N THR A 641 18.48 -19.47 -34.74
CA THR A 641 19.89 -19.28 -34.41
C THR A 641 20.06 -18.10 -33.46
N ARG A 642 20.83 -18.30 -32.38
CA ARG A 642 21.22 -17.24 -31.44
C ARG A 642 22.64 -16.78 -31.70
N LEU A 643 22.82 -15.46 -31.76
CA LEU A 643 24.10 -14.77 -31.96
C LEU A 643 24.37 -13.89 -30.74
N GLN A 644 25.54 -14.02 -30.12
CA GLN A 644 26.00 -13.04 -29.13
C GLN A 644 26.95 -12.05 -29.79
N LEU A 645 26.60 -10.77 -29.68
CA LEU A 645 27.30 -9.67 -30.33
C LEU A 645 27.82 -8.70 -29.29
N GLN A 646 29.04 -8.20 -29.50
CA GLN A 646 29.66 -7.18 -28.67
C GLN A 646 29.76 -5.87 -29.44
N GLN A 647 29.19 -4.79 -28.90
CA GLN A 647 29.40 -3.44 -29.38
C GLN A 647 30.06 -2.63 -28.26
N ARG A 648 31.31 -2.22 -28.49
CA ARG A 648 32.17 -1.59 -27.46
C ARG A 648 32.21 -2.42 -26.17
N ASN A 649 31.64 -1.94 -25.07
CA ASN A 649 31.64 -2.62 -23.76
C ASN A 649 30.34 -3.39 -23.47
N ALA A 650 29.35 -3.33 -24.35
CA ALA A 650 28.05 -3.97 -24.14
C ALA A 650 27.92 -5.24 -24.99
N ILE A 651 27.32 -6.28 -24.39
CA ILE A 651 26.97 -7.53 -25.05
C ILE A 651 25.46 -7.58 -25.18
N PHE A 652 24.97 -7.88 -26.38
CA PHE A 652 23.55 -8.08 -26.62
C PHE A 652 23.34 -9.33 -27.48
N GLU A 653 22.12 -9.87 -27.40
CA GLU A 653 21.73 -11.05 -28.17
C GLU A 653 20.98 -10.65 -29.44
N ALA A 654 21.25 -11.36 -30.53
CA ALA A 654 20.45 -11.32 -31.75
C ALA A 654 19.93 -12.72 -32.05
N GLN A 655 18.65 -12.85 -32.41
CA GLN A 655 18.00 -14.13 -32.73
C GLN A 655 17.45 -14.06 -34.14
N MET A 656 17.68 -15.08 -34.95
CA MET A 656 17.15 -15.19 -36.31
C MET A 656 16.41 -16.52 -36.51
N PRO A 657 15.32 -16.54 -37.29
CA PRO A 657 14.57 -17.77 -37.57
C PRO A 657 15.40 -18.74 -38.44
N GLY A 658 15.41 -20.01 -38.07
CA GLY A 658 16.12 -21.08 -38.78
C GLY A 658 17.64 -21.12 -38.58
N ILE A 659 18.30 -22.10 -39.23
CA ILE A 659 19.75 -22.28 -39.24
C ILE A 659 20.34 -21.50 -40.42
N GLY A 660 21.23 -20.55 -40.17
CA GLY A 660 21.88 -19.78 -41.24
C GLY A 660 22.83 -20.64 -42.08
N GLU A 661 22.67 -20.61 -43.41
CA GLU A 661 23.49 -21.38 -44.38
C GLU A 661 24.95 -20.88 -44.47
N ASP A 662 25.21 -19.62 -44.09
CA ASP A 662 26.54 -19.01 -44.19
C ASP A 662 27.45 -19.38 -42.98
N PRO A 663 28.72 -19.78 -43.22
CA PRO A 663 29.68 -20.06 -42.15
C PRO A 663 30.16 -18.76 -41.50
N LEU A 664 29.39 -18.27 -40.53
CA LEU A 664 29.76 -17.17 -39.65
C LEU A 664 30.95 -17.57 -38.79
N VAL A 665 32.06 -16.83 -38.91
CA VAL A 665 33.27 -17.04 -38.11
C VAL A 665 33.22 -16.16 -36.86
N VAL A 666 33.38 -16.77 -35.69
CA VAL A 666 33.52 -16.05 -34.41
C VAL A 666 34.63 -15.00 -34.52
N GLY A 667 34.33 -13.77 -34.14
CA GLY A 667 35.20 -12.60 -34.28
C GLY A 667 34.88 -11.70 -35.49
N SER A 668 33.93 -12.08 -36.35
CA SER A 668 33.45 -11.24 -37.47
C SER A 668 32.65 -10.04 -36.95
N LEU A 669 32.79 -8.88 -37.59
CA LEU A 669 31.95 -7.70 -37.34
C LEU A 669 30.68 -7.82 -38.19
N LEU A 670 29.53 -7.84 -37.55
CA LEU A 670 28.20 -7.98 -38.17
C LEU A 670 27.38 -6.71 -37.98
N GLU A 671 26.56 -6.37 -38.97
CA GLU A 671 25.44 -5.44 -38.85
C GLU A 671 24.14 -6.26 -38.82
N VAL A 672 23.30 -6.01 -37.83
CA VAL A 672 22.01 -6.70 -37.65
C VAL A 672 20.88 -5.69 -37.61
N THR A 673 19.79 -5.98 -38.33
CA THR A 673 18.56 -5.20 -38.35
C THR A 673 17.42 -6.04 -37.77
N GLY A 674 16.64 -5.55 -36.82
CA GLY A 674 15.56 -6.36 -36.26
C GLY A 674 14.72 -5.62 -35.22
N ILE A 675 13.76 -6.34 -34.62
CA ILE A 675 12.90 -5.79 -33.59
C ILE A 675 13.61 -5.79 -32.24
N TYR A 676 13.63 -4.63 -31.58
CA TYR A 676 14.20 -4.45 -30.25
C TYR A 676 13.23 -5.00 -29.19
N ARG A 677 13.67 -6.02 -28.44
CA ARG A 677 12.89 -6.67 -27.39
C ARG A 677 13.64 -6.60 -26.06
N VAL A 678 13.09 -5.89 -25.12
CA VAL A 678 13.58 -5.75 -23.75
C VAL A 678 13.20 -6.99 -22.95
N GLN A 679 14.12 -7.48 -22.13
CA GLN A 679 13.84 -8.47 -21.09
C GLN A 679 13.67 -7.72 -19.77
N LEU A 680 12.49 -7.88 -19.19
CA LEU A 680 12.12 -7.29 -17.90
C LEU A 680 12.48 -8.26 -16.78
N ASP A 681 12.94 -7.74 -15.65
CA ASP A 681 13.01 -8.51 -14.41
C ASP A 681 11.64 -8.60 -13.71
N GLU A 682 11.61 -9.24 -12.54
CA GLU A 682 10.41 -9.43 -11.72
C GLU A 682 9.78 -8.10 -11.23
N TYR A 683 10.54 -6.99 -11.26
CA TYR A 683 10.11 -5.63 -10.90
C TYR A 683 9.73 -4.78 -12.10
N ARG A 684 9.65 -5.38 -13.29
CA ARG A 684 9.38 -4.71 -14.56
C ARG A 684 10.45 -3.67 -14.93
N GLN A 685 11.68 -3.85 -14.48
CA GLN A 685 12.82 -3.04 -14.90
C GLN A 685 13.55 -3.69 -16.09
N PRO A 686 14.00 -2.90 -17.08
CA PRO A 686 14.74 -3.40 -18.22
C PRO A 686 16.13 -3.90 -17.81
N ARG A 687 16.37 -5.22 -17.83
CA ARG A 687 17.66 -5.84 -17.46
C ARG A 687 18.60 -6.03 -18.65
N SER A 688 18.05 -6.47 -19.78
CA SER A 688 18.79 -6.71 -21.02
C SER A 688 17.87 -6.46 -22.22
N PHE A 689 18.43 -6.49 -23.42
CA PHE A 689 17.64 -6.49 -24.66
C PHE A 689 18.20 -7.52 -25.64
N SER A 690 17.32 -7.97 -26.53
CA SER A 690 17.63 -8.81 -27.66
C SER A 690 17.07 -8.21 -28.94
N ILE A 691 17.73 -8.46 -30.07
CA ILE A 691 17.25 -8.07 -31.39
C ILE A 691 16.71 -9.31 -32.10
N GLU A 692 15.44 -9.26 -32.49
CA GLU A 692 14.79 -10.34 -33.22
C GLU A 692 14.78 -10.00 -34.72
N LEU A 693 15.61 -10.73 -35.48
CA LEU A 693 15.74 -10.57 -36.92
C LEU A 693 14.52 -11.20 -37.61
N ARG A 694 14.05 -10.57 -38.69
CA ARG A 694 12.86 -11.07 -39.40
C ARG A 694 13.24 -12.14 -40.42
N THR A 695 14.41 -11.97 -41.04
CA THR A 695 14.96 -12.88 -42.05
C THR A 695 16.50 -12.95 -41.92
N PRO A 696 17.15 -13.98 -42.48
CA PRO A 696 18.61 -14.01 -42.57
C PRO A 696 19.23 -12.81 -43.31
N ASP A 697 18.50 -12.21 -44.26
CA ASP A 697 18.94 -11.03 -45.03
C ASP A 697 19.05 -9.75 -44.17
N ASP A 698 18.44 -9.75 -42.98
CA ASP A 698 18.56 -8.65 -42.03
C ASP A 698 19.95 -8.61 -41.33
N MET A 699 20.84 -9.56 -41.64
CA MET A 699 22.20 -9.64 -41.15
C MET A 699 23.21 -9.45 -42.28
N ARG A 700 24.21 -8.60 -42.05
CA ARG A 700 25.28 -8.31 -43.03
C ARG A 700 26.66 -8.40 -42.39
N VAL A 701 27.56 -9.18 -42.99
CA VAL A 701 28.96 -9.29 -42.53
C VAL A 701 29.74 -8.05 -43.02
N LEU A 702 30.21 -7.22 -42.09
CA LEU A 702 30.98 -6.01 -42.38
C LEU A 702 32.49 -6.28 -42.48
N ALA A 703 33.03 -7.13 -41.60
CA ALA A 703 34.44 -7.52 -41.62
C ALA A 703 34.64 -8.92 -41.04
N ARG A 704 35.56 -9.71 -41.62
CA ARG A 704 36.01 -11.00 -41.06
C ARG A 704 37.28 -10.77 -40.21
N PRO A 705 37.54 -11.57 -39.17
CA PRO A 705 38.72 -11.40 -38.33
C PRO A 705 40.01 -11.50 -39.17
N PRO A 706 41.03 -10.65 -38.91
CA PRO A 706 42.32 -10.74 -39.59
C PRO A 706 42.97 -12.11 -39.35
N TRP A 707 43.68 -12.63 -40.34
CA TRP A 707 44.46 -13.88 -40.27
C TRP A 707 45.68 -13.81 -39.32
N TRP A 708 45.91 -12.68 -38.64
CA TRP A 708 46.96 -12.46 -37.66
C TRP A 708 46.44 -12.70 -36.24
N SER A 709 46.96 -13.72 -35.54
CA SER A 709 46.62 -13.99 -34.12
C SER A 709 47.63 -13.33 -33.17
N SER A 710 47.23 -13.02 -31.94
CA SER A 710 48.11 -12.46 -30.89
C SER A 710 49.36 -13.32 -30.63
N THR A 711 49.26 -14.63 -30.87
CA THR A 711 50.38 -15.58 -30.86
C THR A 711 51.41 -15.31 -31.97
N GLN A 712 51.01 -14.85 -33.15
CA GLN A 712 51.93 -14.47 -34.23
C GLN A 712 52.57 -13.09 -33.97
N VAL A 713 51.83 -12.17 -33.34
CA VAL A 713 52.38 -10.88 -32.88
C VAL A 713 53.46 -11.12 -31.82
N LEU A 714 53.31 -12.09 -30.91
CA LEU A 714 54.31 -12.42 -29.90
C LEU A 714 55.68 -12.81 -30.53
N TRP A 715 55.66 -13.56 -31.62
CA TRP A 715 56.88 -13.93 -32.36
C TRP A 715 57.54 -12.72 -33.04
N VAL A 716 56.75 -11.85 -33.65
CA VAL A 716 57.25 -10.62 -34.29
C VAL A 716 57.76 -9.62 -33.25
N SER A 717 57.06 -9.48 -32.12
CA SER A 717 57.45 -8.66 -30.97
C SER A 717 58.75 -9.16 -30.33
N GLY A 718 58.94 -10.47 -30.20
CA GLY A 718 60.18 -11.06 -29.72
C GLY A 718 61.37 -10.76 -30.63
N ALA A 719 61.18 -10.84 -31.95
CA ALA A 719 62.21 -10.46 -32.93
C ALA A 719 62.51 -8.94 -32.91
N LEU A 720 61.47 -8.11 -32.76
CA LEU A 720 61.60 -6.66 -32.61
C LEU A 720 62.31 -6.28 -31.31
N LEU A 721 62.03 -6.94 -30.18
CA LEU A 721 62.70 -6.70 -28.91
C LEU A 721 64.20 -6.99 -29.01
N LEU A 722 64.58 -8.04 -29.73
CA LEU A 722 65.97 -8.42 -29.96
C LEU A 722 66.70 -7.39 -30.85
N ALA A 723 66.03 -6.88 -31.88
CA ALA A 723 66.52 -5.76 -32.68
C ALA A 723 66.59 -4.45 -31.87
N MET A 724 65.62 -4.22 -30.97
CA MET A 724 65.58 -3.06 -30.08
C MET A 724 66.73 -3.07 -29.09
N LEU A 725 67.06 -4.22 -28.49
CA LEU A 725 68.20 -4.40 -27.59
C LEU A 725 69.53 -4.13 -28.32
N MET A 726 69.65 -4.54 -29.58
CA MET A 726 70.80 -4.21 -30.43
C MET A 726 70.89 -2.70 -30.71
N THR A 727 69.78 -2.03 -31.02
CA THR A 727 69.74 -0.57 -31.18
C THR A 727 69.93 0.20 -29.87
N ALA A 728 69.51 -0.34 -28.73
CA ALA A 728 69.70 0.27 -27.41
C ALA A 728 71.17 0.16 -26.97
N GLY A 729 71.84 -0.96 -27.29
CA GLY A 729 73.29 -1.09 -27.14
C GLY A 729 74.06 -0.06 -27.98
N TRP A 730 73.62 0.17 -29.22
CA TRP A 730 74.16 1.25 -30.07
C TRP A 730 73.85 2.65 -29.49
N GLY A 731 72.63 2.85 -29.00
CA GLY A 731 72.16 4.11 -28.42
C GLY A 731 72.90 4.49 -27.13
N MET A 732 73.22 3.54 -26.26
CA MET A 732 74.04 3.80 -25.07
C MET A 732 75.46 4.24 -25.44
N SER A 733 76.04 3.67 -26.50
CA SER A 733 77.32 4.12 -27.07
C SER A 733 77.25 5.58 -27.58
N LEU A 734 76.12 5.98 -28.18
CA LEU A 734 75.91 7.34 -28.69
C LEU A 734 75.53 8.37 -27.59
N ALA A 735 74.78 7.94 -26.57
CA ALA A 735 74.37 8.77 -25.44
C ALA A 735 75.54 9.16 -24.53
N HIS A 736 76.56 8.29 -24.43
CA HIS A 736 77.83 8.64 -23.79
C HIS A 736 78.52 9.83 -24.49
N LYS A 737 78.41 9.93 -25.83
CA LYS A 737 78.92 11.06 -26.62
C LYS A 737 78.10 12.34 -26.49
N ASN A 738 76.78 12.26 -26.34
CA ASN A 738 75.89 13.43 -26.31
C ASN A 738 75.74 14.11 -24.94
N ARG A 739 76.01 13.42 -23.82
CA ARG A 739 75.95 14.04 -22.48
C ARG A 739 76.97 15.17 -22.30
N LEU A 740 78.10 15.09 -23.00
CA LEU A 740 79.13 16.13 -23.03
C LEU A 740 78.70 17.43 -23.75
N LEU A 741 77.64 17.40 -24.58
CA LEU A 741 77.21 18.54 -25.39
C LEU A 741 76.09 19.38 -24.75
N ARG A 742 75.33 18.83 -23.80
CA ARG A 742 74.13 19.48 -23.23
C ARG A 742 74.40 20.35 -22.00
N ASP A 743 75.50 20.11 -21.30
CA ASP A 743 75.87 20.92 -20.15
C ASP A 743 76.26 22.36 -20.54
N ALA A 744 76.49 22.63 -21.84
CA ALA A 744 76.84 23.95 -22.37
C ALA A 744 75.64 24.87 -22.73
N ASP A 745 74.40 24.35 -22.81
CA ASP A 745 73.24 25.11 -23.32
C ASP A 745 72.29 25.62 -22.22
N ARG A 746 72.40 25.05 -21.01
CA ARG A 746 71.45 25.30 -19.91
C ARG A 746 71.72 26.59 -19.12
N GLU A 747 72.92 27.16 -19.17
CA GLU A 747 73.25 28.40 -18.44
C GLU A 747 72.63 29.68 -19.04
N LEU A 748 72.08 29.65 -20.26
CA LEU A 748 71.72 30.89 -21.00
C LEU A 748 70.25 31.34 -20.84
N GLN A 749 69.32 30.48 -20.41
CA GLN A 749 67.88 30.78 -20.50
C GLN A 749 67.20 31.25 -19.20
N GLU A 750 67.81 31.09 -18.03
CA GLU A 750 67.12 31.36 -16.75
C GLU A 750 67.11 32.85 -16.33
N ALA A 751 67.84 33.76 -16.99
CA ALA A 751 68.01 35.14 -16.53
C ALA A 751 66.98 36.18 -17.03
N ASN A 752 66.08 35.84 -17.97
CA ASN A 752 65.40 36.88 -18.77
C ASN A 752 63.90 37.12 -18.51
N THR A 753 63.23 36.33 -17.66
CA THR A 753 61.74 36.34 -17.61
C THR A 753 61.12 36.97 -16.36
N GLU A 754 61.91 37.33 -15.34
CA GLU A 754 61.36 37.71 -14.02
C GLU A 754 61.10 39.23 -13.80
N LEU A 755 61.50 40.10 -14.72
CA LEU A 755 61.50 41.57 -14.49
C LEU A 755 60.24 42.33 -14.93
N GLU A 756 59.35 41.79 -15.77
CA GLU A 756 58.32 42.62 -16.45
C GLU A 756 56.96 42.76 -15.73
N ASN A 757 56.57 41.89 -14.79
CA ASN A 757 55.17 41.81 -14.36
C ASN A 757 54.73 42.70 -13.16
N ARG A 758 55.61 43.50 -12.54
CA ARG A 758 55.34 44.08 -11.20
C ARG A 758 54.84 45.53 -11.12
N VAL A 759 54.59 46.23 -12.24
CA VAL A 759 54.43 47.72 -12.25
C VAL A 759 53.00 48.23 -12.47
N VAL A 760 52.03 47.42 -12.91
CA VAL A 760 50.73 47.94 -13.42
C VAL A 760 49.62 48.15 -12.37
N GLU A 761 49.69 47.54 -11.18
CA GLU A 761 48.51 47.34 -10.33
C GLU A 761 48.09 48.53 -9.43
N ARG A 762 48.97 49.51 -9.16
CA ARG A 762 48.79 50.43 -8.00
C ARG A 762 48.10 51.77 -8.25
N THR A 763 47.58 52.03 -9.45
CA THR A 763 47.05 53.36 -9.84
C THR A 763 45.53 53.46 -9.73
N ARG A 764 44.83 52.38 -9.37
CA ARG A 764 43.36 52.25 -9.47
C ARG A 764 42.57 52.75 -8.26
N ASP A 765 43.16 52.82 -7.07
CA ASP A 765 42.36 52.86 -5.83
C ASP A 765 42.00 54.27 -5.31
N LEU A 766 42.70 55.33 -5.73
CA LEU A 766 42.55 56.68 -5.15
C LEU A 766 41.33 57.50 -5.65
N GLN A 767 40.54 56.98 -6.59
CA GLN A 767 39.34 57.67 -7.12
C GLN A 767 38.05 57.42 -6.32
N SER A 768 38.09 56.57 -5.28
CA SER A 768 36.91 56.06 -4.57
C SER A 768 36.34 56.97 -3.46
N GLU A 769 37.08 57.98 -2.98
CA GLU A 769 36.80 58.58 -1.66
C GLU A 769 35.90 59.84 -1.69
N VAL A 770 35.81 60.55 -2.81
CA VAL A 770 35.09 61.85 -2.91
C VAL A 770 33.57 61.68 -3.17
N SER A 771 33.13 60.51 -3.65
CA SER A 771 31.73 60.21 -3.99
C SER A 771 30.84 59.93 -2.76
N GLN A 772 31.44 59.78 -1.58
CA GLN A 772 30.78 59.16 -0.41
C GLN A 772 29.92 60.11 0.43
N ARG A 773 30.18 61.43 0.37
CA ARG A 773 29.60 62.40 1.34
C ARG A 773 28.27 63.02 0.92
N ARG A 774 27.99 63.15 -0.39
CA ARG A 774 26.71 63.70 -0.91
C ARG A 774 25.56 62.67 -0.93
N ALA A 775 25.87 61.38 -0.83
CA ALA A 775 24.87 60.30 -0.83
C ALA A 775 24.13 60.13 0.52
N SER A 776 24.67 60.65 1.63
CA SER A 776 24.14 60.39 2.99
C SER A 776 22.87 61.17 3.32
N GLU A 777 22.72 62.40 2.81
CA GLU A 777 21.58 63.27 3.13
C GLU A 777 20.33 62.98 2.27
N ASP A 778 20.51 62.62 1.00
CA ASP A 778 19.41 62.10 0.15
C ASP A 778 18.97 60.68 0.56
N ALA A 779 19.88 59.90 1.18
CA ALA A 779 19.57 58.56 1.68
C ALA A 779 18.54 58.59 2.82
N LEU A 780 18.62 59.52 3.77
CA LEU A 780 17.74 59.55 4.95
C LEU A 780 16.27 59.89 4.63
N ALA A 781 16.02 60.74 3.64
CA ALA A 781 14.66 61.06 3.18
C ALA A 781 14.08 59.98 2.25
N GLY A 782 14.93 59.30 1.47
CA GLY A 782 14.59 58.11 0.71
C GLY A 782 14.26 56.92 1.62
N GLU A 783 15.03 56.73 2.69
CA GLU A 783 14.91 55.63 3.65
C GLU A 783 13.55 55.63 4.37
N ARG A 784 13.05 56.77 4.84
CA ARG A 784 11.72 56.83 5.50
C ARG A 784 10.56 56.53 4.56
N ARG A 785 10.64 56.98 3.30
CA ARG A 785 9.62 56.71 2.28
C ARG A 785 9.66 55.24 1.84
N LEU A 786 10.87 54.69 1.75
CA LEU A 786 11.12 53.28 1.48
C LEU A 786 10.58 52.39 2.61
N LEU A 787 10.89 52.69 3.88
CA LEU A 787 10.42 51.91 5.02
C LEU A 787 8.90 51.85 5.10
N ARG A 788 8.19 52.96 4.84
CA ARG A 788 6.72 52.94 4.82
C ARG A 788 6.17 52.13 3.64
N THR A 789 6.75 52.29 2.46
CA THR A 789 6.37 51.50 1.27
C THR A 789 6.61 50.01 1.49
N LEU A 790 7.73 49.64 2.14
CA LEU A 790 8.03 48.25 2.49
C LEU A 790 6.98 47.71 3.45
N ILE A 791 6.73 48.40 4.57
CA ILE A 791 5.77 47.97 5.59
C ILE A 791 4.38 47.71 4.98
N ASP A 792 3.90 48.61 4.11
CA ASP A 792 2.59 48.49 3.47
C ASP A 792 2.50 47.42 2.37
N ASN A 793 3.64 46.94 1.85
CA ASN A 793 3.68 45.88 0.83
C ASN A 793 4.15 44.53 1.38
N LEU A 794 4.41 44.41 2.69
CA LEU A 794 4.71 43.11 3.29
C LEU A 794 3.41 42.28 3.34
N PRO A 795 3.40 41.02 2.87
CA PRO A 795 2.24 40.13 2.91
C PRO A 795 2.03 39.52 4.31
N VAL A 796 2.12 40.36 5.34
CA VAL A 796 1.90 40.01 6.76
C VAL A 796 1.03 41.09 7.39
N TYR A 797 0.30 40.73 8.44
CA TYR A 797 -0.50 41.68 9.19
C TYR A 797 0.38 42.30 10.28
N LEU A 798 0.85 43.52 10.04
CA LEU A 798 1.77 44.21 10.95
C LEU A 798 1.06 45.38 11.64
N TYR A 799 1.21 45.45 12.96
CA TYR A 799 0.64 46.52 13.76
C TYR A 799 1.51 46.91 14.95
N VAL A 800 1.36 48.14 15.41
CA VAL A 800 1.98 48.66 16.64
C VAL A 800 0.86 49.15 17.55
N LYS A 801 0.91 48.79 18.83
CA LYS A 801 -0.01 49.28 19.85
C LYS A 801 0.74 50.03 20.94
N ASN A 802 0.08 51.01 21.56
CA ASN A 802 0.60 51.68 22.75
C ASN A 802 0.36 50.84 24.01
N THR A 803 0.85 51.31 25.15
CA THR A 803 0.69 50.63 26.47
C THR A 803 -0.75 50.49 26.95
N LYS A 804 -1.73 51.11 26.28
CA LYS A 804 -3.17 50.95 26.56
C LYS A 804 -3.87 50.00 25.59
N GLY A 805 -3.10 49.22 24.81
CA GLY A 805 -3.63 48.27 23.83
C GLY A 805 -4.27 48.91 22.59
N ARG A 806 -4.09 50.22 22.36
CA ARG A 806 -4.65 50.90 21.19
C ARG A 806 -3.67 50.93 20.02
N PHE A 807 -4.17 50.68 18.82
CA PHE A 807 -3.36 50.68 17.60
C PHE A 807 -2.80 52.09 17.29
N VAL A 808 -1.52 52.15 16.97
CA VAL A 808 -0.78 53.38 16.62
C VAL A 808 -0.32 53.34 15.17
N ILE A 809 0.02 52.16 14.67
CA ILE A 809 0.39 51.92 13.28
C ILE A 809 -0.23 50.59 12.87
N GLY A 810 -0.81 50.51 11.69
CA GLY A 810 -1.15 49.27 11.00
C GLY A 810 -0.62 49.36 9.58
N ASN A 811 -0.10 48.28 9.02
CA ASN A 811 0.20 48.25 7.60
C ASN A 811 -1.10 48.06 6.77
N LEU A 812 -1.00 48.30 5.47
CA LEU A 812 -2.15 48.22 4.58
C LEU A 812 -2.86 46.85 4.62
N PRO A 813 -2.18 45.69 4.52
CA PRO A 813 -2.83 44.37 4.65
C PRO A 813 -3.55 44.15 5.97
N HIS A 814 -2.98 44.59 7.10
CA HIS A 814 -3.65 44.51 8.40
C HIS A 814 -4.90 45.38 8.45
N SER A 815 -4.85 46.57 7.87
CA SER A 815 -6.01 47.46 7.81
C SER A 815 -7.13 46.84 6.96
N GLN A 816 -6.79 46.22 5.82
CA GLN A 816 -7.73 45.54 4.94
C GLN A 816 -8.35 44.29 5.57
N LEU A 817 -7.56 43.51 6.33
CA LEU A 817 -8.06 42.37 7.11
C LEU A 817 -9.22 42.78 8.03
N LEU A 818 -9.10 43.97 8.62
CA LEU A 818 -10.06 44.57 9.54
C LEU A 818 -11.13 45.43 8.85
N GLY A 819 -11.21 45.35 7.51
CA GLY A 819 -12.25 46.01 6.70
C GLY A 819 -12.02 47.50 6.46
N GLY A 820 -10.80 48.00 6.64
CA GLY A 820 -10.44 49.41 6.43
C GLY A 820 -9.45 49.65 5.28
N ASP A 821 -9.57 50.79 4.61
CA ASP A 821 -8.79 51.12 3.40
C ASP A 821 -7.43 51.79 3.69
N SER A 822 -7.14 52.15 4.94
CA SER A 822 -5.89 52.79 5.36
C SER A 822 -5.64 52.62 6.85
N ASP A 823 -4.43 52.88 7.32
CA ASP A 823 -4.07 52.78 8.75
C ASP A 823 -4.91 53.69 9.65
N ALA A 824 -5.34 54.85 9.14
CA ALA A 824 -6.26 55.76 9.83
C ALA A 824 -7.60 55.11 10.26
N SER A 825 -8.00 54.01 9.62
CA SER A 825 -9.21 53.26 9.99
C SER A 825 -9.05 52.36 11.22
N VAL A 826 -7.80 52.08 11.62
CA VAL A 826 -7.44 51.19 12.72
C VAL A 826 -6.79 51.95 13.87
N VAL A 827 -6.11 53.07 13.59
CA VAL A 827 -5.45 53.91 14.60
C VAL A 827 -6.43 54.38 15.69
N ASP A 828 -5.99 54.31 16.93
CA ASP A 828 -6.69 54.61 18.19
C ASP A 828 -7.86 53.69 18.55
N LYS A 829 -8.09 52.60 17.81
CA LYS A 829 -9.02 51.52 18.19
C LYS A 829 -8.36 50.46 19.08
N SER A 830 -9.14 49.70 19.83
CA SER A 830 -8.70 48.51 20.59
C SER A 830 -9.05 47.21 19.85
N ASP A 831 -8.58 46.06 20.32
CA ASP A 831 -8.98 44.77 19.74
C ASP A 831 -10.49 44.53 19.82
N TYR A 832 -11.15 44.99 20.88
CA TYR A 832 -12.61 44.87 21.04
C TYR A 832 -13.40 45.70 20.03
N ASP A 833 -12.79 46.75 19.48
CA ASP A 833 -13.42 47.56 18.44
C ASP A 833 -13.36 46.86 17.05
N LEU A 834 -12.52 45.82 16.90
CA LEU A 834 -12.13 45.25 15.60
C LEU A 834 -12.30 43.71 15.48
N TYR A 835 -12.33 42.97 16.59
CA TYR A 835 -12.45 41.52 16.63
C TYR A 835 -13.62 41.06 17.53
N PRO A 836 -14.13 39.83 17.35
CA PRO A 836 -15.07 39.22 18.28
C PRO A 836 -14.52 39.18 19.72
N ALA A 837 -15.39 39.33 20.71
CA ALA A 837 -14.99 39.49 22.11
C ALA A 837 -14.07 38.37 22.63
N GLU A 838 -14.34 37.12 22.26
CA GLU A 838 -13.53 35.96 22.65
C GLU A 838 -12.10 36.01 22.09
N LEU A 839 -11.92 36.53 20.87
CA LEU A 839 -10.59 36.70 20.27
C LEU A 839 -9.91 37.97 20.79
N ALA A 840 -10.66 39.06 20.96
CA ALA A 840 -10.15 40.31 21.50
C ALA A 840 -9.61 40.13 22.94
N GLU A 841 -10.31 39.38 23.79
CA GLU A 841 -9.87 39.08 25.16
C GLU A 841 -8.56 38.28 25.17
N ARG A 842 -8.44 37.29 24.27
CA ARG A 842 -7.19 36.53 24.11
C ARG A 842 -6.04 37.42 23.65
N TYR A 843 -6.28 38.28 22.66
CA TYR A 843 -5.26 39.20 22.15
C TYR A 843 -4.83 40.23 23.18
N GLU A 844 -5.77 40.79 23.91
CA GLU A 844 -5.49 41.73 24.99
C GLU A 844 -4.69 41.06 26.11
N LYS A 845 -5.04 39.83 26.51
CA LYS A 845 -4.29 39.08 27.53
C LYS A 845 -2.84 38.84 27.12
N ASP A 846 -2.60 38.48 25.87
CA ASP A 846 -1.25 38.32 25.33
C ASP A 846 -0.51 39.65 25.23
N ASP A 847 -1.20 40.72 24.81
CA ASP A 847 -0.62 42.06 24.71
C ASP A 847 -0.21 42.60 26.08
N ILE A 848 -1.07 42.46 27.09
CA ILE A 848 -0.80 42.82 28.49
C ILE A 848 0.40 42.04 28.99
N ARG A 849 0.43 40.72 28.78
CA ARG A 849 1.57 39.88 29.18
C ARG A 849 2.88 40.40 28.60
N VAL A 850 2.93 40.67 27.29
CA VAL A 850 4.14 41.19 26.63
C VAL A 850 4.55 42.57 27.14
N ILE A 851 3.58 43.44 27.43
CA ILE A 851 3.82 44.80 27.93
C ILE A 851 4.31 44.79 29.38
N GLU A 852 3.72 43.95 30.24
CA GLU A 852 4.05 43.89 31.67
C GLU A 852 5.36 43.13 31.95
N THR A 853 5.57 41.99 31.29
CA THR A 853 6.77 41.17 31.52
C THR A 853 7.96 41.66 30.69
N GLY A 854 7.69 42.28 29.53
CA GLY A 854 8.72 42.63 28.56
C GLY A 854 9.29 41.44 27.79
N GLU A 855 8.69 40.25 27.92
CA GLU A 855 9.07 39.06 27.16
C GLU A 855 8.29 39.00 25.84
N PRO A 856 8.96 38.77 24.69
CA PRO A 856 8.28 38.63 23.41
C PRO A 856 7.52 37.30 23.32
N LEU A 857 6.37 37.33 22.64
CA LEU A 857 5.63 36.15 22.20
C LEU A 857 6.08 35.81 20.77
N HIS A 858 6.63 34.63 20.54
CA HIS A 858 7.15 34.23 19.23
C HIS A 858 6.32 33.10 18.61
N GLN A 859 5.97 33.27 17.33
CA GLN A 859 5.32 32.25 16.48
C GLN A 859 4.15 31.52 17.16
N HIS A 860 3.35 32.25 17.94
CA HIS A 860 2.22 31.65 18.63
C HIS A 860 1.15 31.30 17.59
N GLU A 861 0.99 30.01 17.33
CA GLU A 861 -0.02 29.50 16.40
C GLU A 861 -1.36 29.37 17.12
N GLU A 862 -2.36 30.09 16.63
CA GLU A 862 -3.68 30.09 17.26
C GLU A 862 -4.80 30.19 16.23
N PRO A 863 -5.98 29.63 16.54
CA PRO A 863 -7.18 29.84 15.74
C PRO A 863 -7.59 31.33 15.84
N SER A 864 -7.83 31.92 14.68
CA SER A 864 -8.24 33.31 14.50
C SER A 864 -9.26 33.40 13.36
N CYS A 865 -9.63 34.59 12.94
CA CYS A 865 -10.51 34.81 11.80
C CYS A 865 -9.93 35.78 10.79
N ALA A 866 -9.94 35.39 9.51
CA ALA A 866 -9.65 36.26 8.38
C ALA A 866 -10.96 36.61 7.69
N HIS A 867 -11.33 37.90 7.63
CA HIS A 867 -12.60 38.34 7.02
C HIS A 867 -13.85 37.58 7.52
N GLY A 868 -13.85 37.18 8.80
CA GLY A 868 -14.95 36.43 9.42
C GLY A 868 -14.97 34.92 9.18
N GLN A 869 -14.00 34.35 8.43
CA GLN A 869 -13.85 32.89 8.31
C GLN A 869 -12.82 32.35 9.31
N PRO A 870 -13.05 31.17 9.92
CA PRO A 870 -12.07 30.52 10.78
C PRO A 870 -10.77 30.21 10.03
N GLY A 871 -9.65 30.61 10.61
CA GLY A 871 -8.31 30.37 10.08
C GLY A 871 -7.29 30.16 11.18
N TRP A 872 -6.07 29.80 10.81
CA TRP A 872 -4.94 29.64 11.72
C TRP A 872 -3.91 30.72 11.46
N PHE A 873 -3.48 31.39 12.52
CA PHE A 873 -2.52 32.48 12.42
C PHE A 873 -1.32 32.20 13.31
N SER A 874 -0.12 32.49 12.79
CA SER A 874 1.11 32.50 13.59
C SER A 874 1.45 33.95 13.92
N THR A 875 1.34 34.30 15.20
CA THR A 875 1.50 35.68 15.68
C THR A 875 2.77 35.82 16.51
N THR A 876 3.54 36.86 16.22
CA THR A 876 4.71 37.27 17.01
C THR A 876 4.49 38.69 17.55
N LYS A 877 4.64 38.88 18.86
CA LYS A 877 4.46 40.17 19.55
C LYS A 877 5.73 40.51 20.32
N VAL A 878 6.31 41.68 20.07
CA VAL A 878 7.56 42.11 20.70
C VAL A 878 7.37 43.49 21.34
N PRO A 879 7.89 43.72 22.57
CA PRO A 879 7.75 45.03 23.20
C PRO A 879 8.62 46.08 22.50
N VAL A 880 8.04 47.24 22.22
CA VAL A 880 8.74 48.40 21.65
C VAL A 880 9.17 49.31 22.79
N ARG A 881 10.45 49.69 22.82
CA ARG A 881 11.02 50.54 23.88
C ARG A 881 11.27 51.97 23.40
N ASP A 882 11.07 52.95 24.28
CA ASP A 882 11.43 54.34 24.05
C ASP A 882 12.96 54.55 24.13
N THR A 883 13.43 55.76 23.79
CA THR A 883 14.86 56.14 23.86
C THR A 883 15.43 56.12 25.29
N GLN A 884 14.58 55.93 26.31
CA GLN A 884 14.95 55.81 27.72
C GLN A 884 14.88 54.34 28.21
N GLY A 885 14.61 53.38 27.31
CA GLY A 885 14.59 51.95 27.58
C GLY A 885 13.28 51.39 28.15
N ARG A 886 12.25 52.23 28.35
CA ARG A 886 10.94 51.82 28.88
C ARG A 886 10.04 51.28 27.78
N ILE A 887 9.18 50.32 28.09
CA ILE A 887 8.22 49.77 27.13
C ILE A 887 7.18 50.85 26.80
N ALA A 888 7.18 51.29 25.54
CA ALA A 888 6.28 52.29 25.00
C ALA A 888 5.03 51.66 24.34
N GLY A 889 5.04 50.35 24.14
CA GLY A 889 4.00 49.60 23.47
C GLY A 889 4.51 48.25 22.97
N LEU A 890 3.86 47.68 21.97
CA LEU A 890 4.27 46.44 21.31
C LEU A 890 4.14 46.55 19.79
N ILE A 891 4.89 45.72 19.09
CA ILE A 891 4.71 45.44 17.67
C ILE A 891 4.25 44.00 17.51
N GLY A 892 3.14 43.81 16.80
CA GLY A 892 2.59 42.51 16.43
C GLY A 892 2.76 42.26 14.94
N ILE A 893 3.12 41.03 14.60
CA ILE A 893 3.18 40.52 13.24
C ILE A 893 2.42 39.20 13.22
N SER A 894 1.37 39.12 12.42
CA SER A 894 0.57 37.90 12.26
C SER A 894 0.62 37.42 10.81
N LEU A 895 0.82 36.13 10.62
CA LEU A 895 0.81 35.45 9.32
C LEU A 895 -0.34 34.46 9.29
N ASP A 896 -1.16 34.49 8.23
CA ASP A 896 -2.14 33.43 7.97
C ASP A 896 -1.41 32.15 7.53
N ILE A 897 -1.54 31.09 8.33
CA ILE A 897 -0.94 29.78 8.10
C ILE A 897 -2.01 28.71 7.81
N THR A 898 -3.24 29.11 7.48
CA THR A 898 -4.37 28.19 7.28
C THR A 898 -4.10 27.16 6.17
N GLU A 899 -3.58 27.59 5.02
CA GLU A 899 -3.19 26.65 3.96
C GLU A 899 -2.03 25.74 4.39
N ARG A 900 -1.05 26.28 5.12
CA ARG A 900 0.09 25.49 5.61
C ARG A 900 -0.38 24.38 6.56
N LYS A 901 -1.32 24.65 7.47
CA LYS A 901 -1.89 23.63 8.37
C LYS A 901 -2.65 22.55 7.63
N LYS A 902 -3.45 22.92 6.62
CA LYS A 902 -4.14 21.94 5.74
C LYS A 902 -3.16 21.05 4.97
N VAL A 903 -2.07 21.64 4.46
CA VAL A 903 -1.00 20.90 3.77
C VAL A 903 -0.23 20.02 4.74
N GLU A 904 0.02 20.45 5.98
CA GLU A 904 0.71 19.68 7.01
C GLU A 904 -0.11 18.47 7.48
N GLU A 905 -1.42 18.62 7.66
CA GLU A 905 -2.34 17.51 7.94
C GLU A 905 -2.40 16.52 6.77
N ALA A 906 -2.51 17.02 5.53
CA ALA A 906 -2.47 16.18 4.33
C ALA A 906 -1.10 15.48 4.16
N HIS A 907 0.00 16.16 4.51
CA HIS A 907 1.36 15.60 4.49
C HIS A 907 1.54 14.53 5.57
N ASN A 908 1.01 14.72 6.78
CA ASN A 908 1.06 13.72 7.85
C ASN A 908 0.23 12.47 7.50
N GLU A 909 -0.92 12.65 6.85
CA GLU A 909 -1.74 11.55 6.35
C GLU A 909 -1.02 10.81 5.21
N LEU A 910 -0.44 11.54 4.25
CA LEU A 910 0.38 10.96 3.20
C LEU A 910 1.64 10.27 3.75
N GLN A 911 2.26 10.82 4.82
CA GLN A 911 3.42 10.24 5.48
C GLN A 911 3.05 8.95 6.21
N ARG A 912 1.87 8.86 6.84
CA ARG A 912 1.35 7.59 7.38
C ARG A 912 1.13 6.55 6.29
N GLN A 913 0.59 6.97 5.14
CA GLN A 913 0.43 6.10 3.98
C GLN A 913 1.79 5.66 3.40
N LEU A 914 2.76 6.56 3.34
CA LEU A 914 4.13 6.29 2.90
C LEU A 914 4.88 5.37 3.87
N ILE A 915 4.71 5.51 5.19
CA ILE A 915 5.32 4.62 6.19
C ILE A 915 4.76 3.19 6.05
N ASN A 916 3.44 3.04 5.88
CA ASN A 916 2.82 1.74 5.64
C ASN A 916 3.24 1.14 4.29
N SER A 917 3.32 1.96 3.25
CA SER A 917 3.78 1.55 1.92
C SER A 917 5.29 1.24 1.90
N SER A 918 6.09 1.94 2.71
CA SER A 918 7.53 1.68 2.90
C SER A 918 7.79 0.43 3.73
N ARG A 919 6.89 0.08 4.66
CA ARG A 919 6.94 -1.18 5.41
C ARG A 919 6.70 -2.37 4.47
N GLN A 920 5.71 -2.25 3.59
CA GLN A 920 5.43 -3.25 2.55
C GLN A 920 6.53 -3.29 1.47
N ALA A 921 7.06 -2.14 1.05
CA ALA A 921 8.15 -2.06 0.09
C ALA A 921 9.49 -2.59 0.65
N GLY A 922 9.81 -2.33 1.92
CA GLY A 922 11.00 -2.88 2.58
C GLY A 922 10.91 -4.39 2.82
N MET A 923 9.71 -4.91 3.15
CA MET A 923 9.44 -6.35 3.17
C MET A 923 9.55 -6.97 1.77
N ALA A 924 9.08 -6.27 0.74
CA ALA A 924 9.22 -6.68 -0.65
C ALA A 924 10.70 -6.67 -1.09
N GLU A 925 11.48 -5.63 -0.79
CA GLU A 925 12.90 -5.47 -1.17
C GLU A 925 13.82 -6.53 -0.52
N VAL A 926 13.55 -6.92 0.74
CA VAL A 926 14.26 -8.03 1.40
C VAL A 926 13.87 -9.38 0.81
N ALA A 927 12.58 -9.59 0.48
CA ALA A 927 12.12 -10.77 -0.24
C ALA A 927 12.73 -10.84 -1.66
N THR A 928 12.83 -9.71 -2.35
CA THR A 928 13.49 -9.52 -3.65
C THR A 928 14.95 -9.92 -3.63
N GLY A 929 15.73 -9.39 -2.68
CA GLY A 929 17.16 -9.68 -2.56
C GLY A 929 17.42 -11.16 -2.25
N VAL A 930 16.56 -11.78 -1.44
CA VAL A 930 16.65 -13.20 -1.13
C VAL A 930 16.21 -14.08 -2.31
N LEU A 931 15.10 -13.77 -2.99
CA LEU A 931 14.67 -14.50 -4.17
C LEU A 931 15.71 -14.43 -5.29
N HIS A 932 16.32 -13.27 -5.53
CA HIS A 932 17.40 -13.10 -6.51
C HIS A 932 18.63 -13.94 -6.15
N ASN A 933 19.02 -13.97 -4.87
CA ASN A 933 20.19 -14.75 -4.43
C ASN A 933 19.92 -16.26 -4.41
N VAL A 934 18.74 -16.70 -3.95
CA VAL A 934 18.32 -18.11 -3.99
C VAL A 934 18.16 -18.59 -5.43
N GLY A 935 17.55 -17.79 -6.29
CA GLY A 935 17.39 -18.09 -7.72
C GLY A 935 18.72 -18.30 -8.44
N ASN A 936 19.71 -17.44 -8.16
CA ASN A 936 21.06 -17.58 -8.71
C ASN A 936 21.76 -18.87 -8.24
N VAL A 937 21.64 -19.21 -6.96
CA VAL A 937 22.25 -20.44 -6.41
C VAL A 937 21.50 -21.69 -6.92
N LEU A 938 20.17 -21.65 -7.02
CA LEU A 938 19.36 -22.74 -7.59
C LEU A 938 19.69 -23.02 -9.05
N ASN A 939 19.96 -21.98 -9.85
CA ASN A 939 20.37 -22.17 -11.23
C ASN A 939 21.72 -22.92 -11.31
N SER A 940 22.67 -22.59 -10.44
CA SER A 940 23.95 -23.31 -10.32
C SER A 940 23.75 -24.77 -9.87
N VAL A 941 22.86 -25.03 -8.90
CA VAL A 941 22.47 -26.39 -8.48
C VAL A 941 21.89 -27.19 -9.66
N ASN A 942 20.99 -26.58 -10.44
CA ASN A 942 20.37 -27.23 -11.60
C ASN A 942 21.40 -27.55 -12.70
N ILE A 943 22.35 -26.65 -12.95
CA ILE A 943 23.43 -26.87 -13.92
C ILE A 943 24.33 -28.04 -13.47
N SER A 944 24.83 -28.02 -12.24
CA SER A 944 25.66 -29.10 -11.70
C SER A 944 24.92 -30.45 -11.70
N ALA A 945 23.65 -30.47 -11.28
CA ALA A 945 22.83 -31.68 -11.33
C ALA A 945 22.62 -32.19 -12.77
N SER A 946 22.43 -31.29 -13.73
CA SER A 946 22.30 -31.65 -15.15
C SER A 946 23.59 -32.21 -15.73
N ILE A 947 24.75 -31.64 -15.37
CA ILE A 947 26.08 -32.14 -15.79
C ILE A 947 26.33 -33.54 -15.23
N VAL A 948 26.05 -33.78 -13.94
CA VAL A 948 26.16 -35.12 -13.34
C VAL A 948 25.25 -36.11 -14.07
N ARG A 949 23.99 -35.74 -14.32
CA ARG A 949 23.02 -36.59 -15.03
C ARG A 949 23.47 -36.90 -16.47
N GLN A 950 24.01 -35.92 -17.18
CA GLN A 950 24.51 -36.08 -18.55
C GLN A 950 25.73 -37.00 -18.59
N THR A 951 26.68 -36.82 -17.67
CA THR A 951 27.89 -37.65 -17.57
C THR A 951 27.54 -39.10 -17.22
N LEU A 952 26.60 -39.32 -16.28
CA LEU A 952 26.11 -40.66 -15.96
C LEU A 952 25.41 -41.34 -17.16
N ARG A 953 24.60 -40.60 -17.91
CA ARG A 953 23.86 -41.14 -19.07
C ARG A 953 24.80 -41.54 -20.22
N ASN A 954 25.89 -40.79 -20.40
CA ASN A 954 26.85 -41.00 -21.49
C ASN A 954 28.07 -41.84 -21.07
N SER A 955 28.08 -42.39 -19.86
CA SER A 955 29.23 -43.13 -19.32
C SER A 955 29.48 -44.45 -20.07
N GLU A 956 30.76 -44.77 -20.28
CA GLU A 956 31.22 -46.01 -20.92
C GLU A 956 31.28 -47.20 -19.96
N LEU A 957 30.62 -47.14 -18.80
CA LEU A 957 30.53 -48.25 -17.84
C LEU A 957 30.05 -49.57 -18.47
N LYS A 958 29.14 -49.51 -19.45
CA LYS A 958 28.69 -50.70 -20.21
C LYS A 958 29.80 -51.35 -21.05
N SER A 959 30.84 -50.60 -21.41
CA SER A 959 32.02 -51.12 -22.11
C SER A 959 32.91 -51.93 -21.17
N LEU A 960 32.90 -51.63 -19.86
CA LEU A 960 33.59 -52.44 -18.85
C LEU A 960 32.95 -53.83 -18.70
N ASP A 961 31.61 -53.92 -18.72
CA ASP A 961 30.89 -55.20 -18.70
C ASP A 961 31.25 -56.07 -19.91
N ARG A 962 31.37 -55.46 -21.11
CA ARG A 962 31.79 -56.16 -22.33
C ARG A 962 33.24 -56.66 -22.26
N VAL A 963 34.14 -55.87 -21.69
CA VAL A 963 35.53 -56.28 -21.44
C VAL A 963 35.57 -57.45 -20.45
N ALA A 964 34.82 -57.37 -19.35
CA ALA A 964 34.76 -58.42 -18.34
C ALA A 964 34.16 -59.72 -18.89
N ALA A 965 33.17 -59.64 -19.79
CA ALA A 965 32.61 -60.79 -20.49
C ALA A 965 33.64 -61.42 -21.43
N MET A 966 34.31 -60.63 -22.28
CA MET A 966 35.36 -61.14 -23.19
C MET A 966 36.53 -61.80 -22.45
N LEU A 967 36.93 -61.28 -21.28
CA LEU A 967 37.96 -61.92 -20.46
C LEU A 967 37.50 -63.26 -19.90
N ARG A 968 36.22 -63.36 -19.51
CA ARG A 968 35.65 -64.58 -18.93
C ARG A 968 35.44 -65.68 -19.98
N ASP A 969 35.05 -65.30 -21.19
CA ASP A 969 34.83 -66.22 -22.31
C ASP A 969 36.16 -66.84 -22.83
N HIS A 970 37.30 -66.23 -22.48
CA HIS A 970 38.65 -66.64 -22.91
C HIS A 970 39.58 -67.01 -21.73
N ASP A 971 39.03 -67.38 -20.57
CA ASP A 971 39.81 -67.69 -19.36
C ASP A 971 40.77 -68.87 -19.58
N ASP A 972 40.31 -69.91 -20.29
CA ASP A 972 41.07 -71.13 -20.58
C ASP A 972 42.16 -70.96 -21.66
N ASP A 973 42.10 -69.88 -22.48
CA ASP A 973 43.01 -69.67 -23.61
C ASP A 973 43.59 -68.24 -23.72
N MET A 974 43.57 -67.50 -22.61
CA MET A 974 43.93 -66.08 -22.50
C MET A 974 45.25 -65.69 -23.18
N GLY A 975 46.29 -66.52 -23.02
CA GLY A 975 47.61 -66.27 -23.61
C GLY A 975 47.59 -66.25 -25.14
N ARG A 976 46.77 -67.11 -25.77
CA ARG A 976 46.61 -67.14 -27.23
C ARG A 976 45.71 -66.02 -27.70
N PHE A 977 44.64 -65.72 -26.98
CA PHE A 977 43.70 -64.63 -27.27
C PHE A 977 44.42 -63.28 -27.32
N LEU A 978 45.18 -62.92 -26.29
CA LEU A 978 45.89 -61.63 -26.23
C LEU A 978 47.01 -61.48 -27.28
N THR A 979 47.60 -62.60 -27.72
CA THR A 979 48.77 -62.57 -28.63
C THR A 979 48.43 -62.82 -30.09
N THR A 980 47.31 -63.46 -30.40
CA THR A 980 47.01 -63.94 -31.76
C THR A 980 45.66 -63.45 -32.27
N ASP A 981 44.66 -63.31 -31.40
CA ASP A 981 43.33 -62.85 -31.79
C ASP A 981 43.32 -61.33 -32.04
N PRO A 982 42.74 -60.84 -33.17
CA PRO A 982 42.68 -59.41 -33.47
C PRO A 982 42.00 -58.56 -32.41
N LYS A 983 40.98 -59.08 -31.71
CA LYS A 983 40.28 -58.38 -30.63
C LYS A 983 41.09 -58.42 -29.33
N GLY A 984 41.68 -59.57 -29.02
CA GLY A 984 42.52 -59.75 -27.84
C GLY A 984 43.77 -58.86 -27.84
N ARG A 985 44.39 -58.62 -29.01
CA ARG A 985 45.54 -57.71 -29.15
C ARG A 985 45.24 -56.24 -28.84
N ILE A 986 44.02 -55.77 -29.09
CA ILE A 986 43.61 -54.37 -28.90
C ILE A 986 43.15 -54.14 -27.44
N LEU A 987 42.73 -55.21 -26.76
CA LEU A 987 42.11 -55.17 -25.44
C LEU A 987 42.96 -54.45 -24.37
N PRO A 988 44.28 -54.68 -24.23
CA PRO A 988 45.09 -53.94 -23.24
C PRO A 988 45.08 -52.42 -23.47
N GLY A 989 45.20 -51.97 -24.72
CA GLY A 989 45.16 -50.54 -25.06
C GLY A 989 43.77 -49.93 -24.91
N PHE A 990 42.71 -50.72 -25.12
CA PHE A 990 41.34 -50.30 -24.87
C PHE A 990 41.05 -50.16 -23.38
N ILE A 991 41.55 -51.07 -22.52
CA ILE A 991 41.42 -50.98 -21.06
C ILE A 991 42.09 -49.72 -20.52
N VAL A 992 43.28 -49.37 -21.01
CA VAL A 992 43.96 -48.11 -20.61
C VAL A 992 43.12 -46.89 -20.98
N LYS A 993 42.61 -46.83 -22.22
CA LYS A 993 41.75 -45.70 -22.65
C LYS A 993 40.44 -45.63 -21.88
N LEU A 994 39.82 -46.78 -21.58
CA LEU A 994 38.60 -46.85 -20.78
C LEU A 994 38.86 -46.40 -19.34
N SER A 995 39.99 -46.81 -18.75
CA SER A 995 40.42 -46.36 -17.43
C SER A 995 40.63 -44.84 -17.38
N ASP A 996 41.31 -44.26 -18.38
CA ASP A 996 41.53 -42.82 -18.47
C ASP A 996 40.21 -42.05 -18.62
N GLN A 997 39.28 -42.58 -19.41
CA GLN A 997 37.97 -41.98 -19.63
C GLN A 997 37.11 -42.03 -18.36
N LEU A 998 37.06 -43.18 -17.68
CA LEU A 998 36.35 -43.33 -16.40
C LEU A 998 36.95 -42.45 -15.29
N ALA A 999 38.28 -42.28 -15.26
CA ALA A 999 38.94 -41.40 -14.30
C ALA A 999 38.55 -39.92 -14.54
N LYS A 1000 38.45 -39.48 -15.80
CA LYS A 1000 37.95 -38.14 -16.14
C LYS A 1000 36.49 -37.95 -15.77
N GLU A 1001 35.63 -38.92 -16.08
CA GLU A 1001 34.22 -38.89 -15.70
C GLU A 1001 34.05 -38.77 -14.18
N HIS A 1002 34.83 -39.56 -13.41
CA HIS A 1002 34.82 -39.51 -11.96
C HIS A 1002 35.28 -38.15 -11.42
N GLY A 1003 36.32 -37.55 -12.01
CA GLY A 1003 36.79 -36.21 -11.65
C GLY A 1003 35.70 -35.15 -11.83
N ILE A 1004 35.05 -35.14 -12.99
CA ILE A 1004 33.95 -34.20 -13.29
C ILE A 1004 32.78 -34.39 -12.30
N MET A 1005 32.37 -35.64 -12.04
CA MET A 1005 31.27 -35.90 -11.10
C MET A 1005 31.62 -35.47 -9.68
N ARG A 1006 32.87 -35.65 -9.24
CA ARG A 1006 33.32 -35.24 -7.91
C ARG A 1006 33.31 -33.72 -7.75
N ASP A 1007 33.81 -33.01 -8.75
CA ASP A 1007 33.88 -31.55 -8.73
C ASP A 1007 32.46 -30.94 -8.76
N GLU A 1008 31.55 -31.48 -9.57
CA GLU A 1008 30.15 -31.03 -9.61
C GLU A 1008 29.37 -31.41 -8.35
N HIS A 1009 29.66 -32.56 -7.72
CA HIS A 1009 29.08 -32.92 -6.43
C HIS A 1009 29.49 -31.94 -5.33
N GLN A 1010 30.77 -31.56 -5.29
CA GLN A 1010 31.28 -30.58 -4.32
C GLN A 1010 30.66 -29.19 -4.55
N ASN A 1011 30.48 -28.78 -5.80
CA ASN A 1011 29.75 -27.55 -6.14
C ASN A 1011 28.28 -27.61 -5.68
N LEU A 1012 27.63 -28.76 -5.82
CA LEU A 1012 26.25 -28.96 -5.39
C LEU A 1012 26.13 -28.82 -3.86
N GLU A 1013 27.04 -29.43 -3.09
CA GLU A 1013 27.10 -29.31 -1.63
C GLU A 1013 27.29 -27.85 -1.18
N GLN A 1014 28.25 -27.14 -1.78
CA GLN A 1014 28.50 -25.72 -1.47
C GLN A 1014 27.28 -24.83 -1.77
N ASN A 1015 26.63 -25.04 -2.91
CA ASN A 1015 25.44 -24.27 -3.28
C ASN A 1015 24.24 -24.58 -2.37
N ILE A 1016 24.05 -25.84 -1.97
CA ILE A 1016 22.99 -26.21 -1.02
C ILE A 1016 23.24 -25.57 0.35
N GLU A 1017 24.49 -25.51 0.81
CA GLU A 1017 24.82 -24.85 2.08
C GLU A 1017 24.55 -23.35 2.03
N HIS A 1018 24.92 -22.68 0.93
CA HIS A 1018 24.54 -21.28 0.67
C HIS A 1018 23.01 -21.06 0.71
N ILE A 1019 22.21 -21.99 0.15
CA ILE A 1019 20.74 -21.89 0.21
C ILE A 1019 20.25 -21.99 1.66
N LYS A 1020 20.81 -22.92 2.46
CA LYS A 1020 20.45 -23.03 3.88
C LYS A 1020 20.75 -21.75 4.65
N GLU A 1021 21.90 -21.12 4.39
CA GLU A 1021 22.29 -19.85 5.01
C GLU A 1021 21.31 -18.72 4.64
N ILE A 1022 20.88 -18.63 3.38
CA ILE A 1022 19.91 -17.63 2.92
C ILE A 1022 18.50 -17.88 3.49
N VAL A 1023 18.09 -19.14 3.63
CA VAL A 1023 16.79 -19.50 4.22
C VAL A 1023 16.78 -19.24 5.73
N ALA A 1024 17.88 -19.55 6.43
CA ALA A 1024 18.05 -19.21 7.84
C ALA A 1024 18.03 -17.70 8.07
N MET A 1025 18.58 -16.91 7.14
CA MET A 1025 18.46 -15.45 7.13
C MET A 1025 16.97 -15.03 7.08
N GLN A 1026 16.16 -15.55 6.16
CA GLN A 1026 14.73 -15.18 6.08
C GLN A 1026 13.91 -15.56 7.32
N GLN A 1027 14.15 -16.74 7.90
CA GLN A 1027 13.39 -17.20 9.06
C GLN A 1027 13.65 -16.35 10.31
N ASN A 1028 14.85 -15.79 10.46
CA ASN A 1028 15.20 -14.91 11.60
C ASN A 1028 14.67 -13.47 11.47
N TYR A 1029 14.36 -13.00 10.25
CA TYR A 1029 13.75 -11.68 9.98
C TYR A 1029 12.21 -11.70 10.01
N ALA A 1030 11.58 -12.87 10.03
CA ALA A 1030 10.13 -13.03 9.89
C ALA A 1030 9.34 -13.01 11.22
N THR A 1031 10.00 -12.86 12.38
CA THR A 1031 9.31 -12.79 13.68
C THR A 1031 8.79 -11.37 13.96
N VAL A 1032 7.56 -11.30 14.49
CA VAL A 1032 6.74 -10.10 14.72
C VAL A 1032 7.55 -8.90 15.25
N SER A 1033 7.67 -7.83 14.43
CA SER A 1033 8.21 -6.54 14.88
C SER A 1033 7.18 -5.84 15.79
N GLY A 1034 7.64 -5.33 16.96
CA GLY A 1034 6.80 -4.65 17.95
C GLY A 1034 6.89 -5.20 19.39
N VAL A 1035 7.64 -6.29 19.62
CA VAL A 1035 7.86 -6.83 20.97
C VAL A 1035 9.20 -6.36 21.51
N THR A 1036 9.19 -5.63 22.63
CA THR A 1036 10.42 -5.25 23.35
C THR A 1036 10.93 -6.42 24.19
N GLU A 1037 12.21 -6.75 24.07
CA GLU A 1037 12.84 -7.87 24.76
C GLU A 1037 14.02 -7.39 25.60
N LYS A 1038 14.27 -8.06 26.73
CA LYS A 1038 15.46 -7.83 27.55
C LYS A 1038 16.66 -8.51 26.89
N MET A 1039 17.71 -7.74 26.58
CA MET A 1039 18.83 -8.24 25.80
C MET A 1039 20.17 -7.58 26.14
N MET A 1040 21.26 -8.30 25.91
CA MET A 1040 22.62 -7.75 25.97
C MET A 1040 23.01 -7.21 24.59
N LEU A 1041 23.38 -5.93 24.50
CA LEU A 1041 23.74 -5.30 23.23
C LEU A 1041 25.01 -5.91 22.61
N ALA A 1042 25.96 -6.37 23.44
CA ALA A 1042 27.17 -7.04 22.97
C ALA A 1042 26.86 -8.32 22.19
N ASP A 1043 25.98 -9.18 22.74
CA ASP A 1043 25.54 -10.41 22.08
C ASP A 1043 24.86 -10.11 20.74
N LEU A 1044 24.07 -9.03 20.69
CA LEU A 1044 23.36 -8.62 19.49
C LEU A 1044 24.33 -8.19 18.37
N ILE A 1045 25.33 -7.36 18.69
CA ILE A 1045 26.33 -6.95 17.69
C ILE A 1045 27.16 -8.15 17.24
N ASP A 1046 27.53 -9.04 18.17
CA ASP A 1046 28.29 -10.23 17.84
C ASP A 1046 27.51 -11.19 16.93
N ASP A 1047 26.20 -11.33 17.15
CA ASP A 1047 25.33 -12.09 16.24
C ASP A 1047 25.26 -11.43 14.85
N ALA A 1048 25.15 -10.10 14.79
CA ALA A 1048 25.20 -9.36 13.52
C ALA A 1048 26.55 -9.49 12.79
N LEU A 1049 27.66 -9.51 13.52
CA LEU A 1049 29.00 -9.72 12.96
C LEU A 1049 29.21 -11.17 12.51
N LYS A 1050 28.68 -12.16 13.24
CA LYS A 1050 28.72 -13.59 12.86
C LYS A 1050 27.99 -13.83 11.54
N LEU A 1051 26.86 -13.16 11.31
CA LEU A 1051 26.09 -13.25 10.05
C LEU A 1051 26.93 -12.90 8.80
N HIS A 1052 28.02 -12.15 8.95
CA HIS A 1052 28.88 -11.74 7.85
C HIS A 1052 30.33 -12.25 7.95
N ALA A 1053 30.63 -13.15 8.90
CA ALA A 1053 31.97 -13.63 9.20
C ALA A 1053 32.71 -14.26 8.00
N ALA A 1054 32.01 -15.09 7.20
CA ALA A 1054 32.57 -15.72 6.01
C ALA A 1054 32.88 -14.71 4.88
N SER A 1055 32.18 -13.58 4.85
CA SER A 1055 32.47 -12.50 3.90
C SER A 1055 33.68 -11.68 4.35
N PHE A 1056 33.81 -11.39 5.65
CA PHE A 1056 34.95 -10.65 6.19
C PHE A 1056 36.26 -11.42 6.04
N GLN A 1057 36.25 -12.73 6.28
CA GLN A 1057 37.42 -13.59 6.06
C GLN A 1057 37.87 -13.63 4.59
N ARG A 1058 36.93 -13.66 3.64
CA ARG A 1058 37.25 -13.66 2.20
C ARG A 1058 37.92 -12.37 1.72
N HIS A 1059 37.56 -11.23 2.30
CA HIS A 1059 38.07 -9.91 1.91
C HIS A 1059 39.20 -9.41 2.84
N GLY A 1060 39.63 -10.23 3.81
CA GLY A 1060 40.70 -9.88 4.74
C GLY A 1060 40.36 -8.72 5.68
N VAL A 1061 39.07 -8.55 6.03
CA VAL A 1061 38.62 -7.46 6.89
C VAL A 1061 38.86 -7.81 8.37
N GLU A 1062 39.61 -6.96 9.07
CA GLU A 1062 39.87 -7.07 10.51
C GLU A 1062 38.72 -6.49 11.32
N ILE A 1063 38.12 -7.28 12.21
CA ILE A 1063 37.02 -6.86 13.08
C ILE A 1063 37.53 -6.61 14.49
N VAL A 1064 37.51 -5.34 14.91
CA VAL A 1064 37.89 -4.89 16.25
C VAL A 1064 36.64 -4.67 17.09
N ARG A 1065 36.58 -5.27 18.29
CA ARG A 1065 35.46 -5.14 19.22
C ARG A 1065 35.91 -4.41 20.46
N ASP A 1066 35.17 -3.38 20.83
CA ASP A 1066 35.45 -2.54 22.00
C ASP A 1066 34.15 -2.23 22.75
N TYR A 1067 33.70 -3.19 23.55
CA TYR A 1067 32.42 -3.13 24.25
C TYR A 1067 32.63 -2.72 25.71
N ALA A 1068 31.91 -1.69 26.17
CA ALA A 1068 31.77 -1.41 27.59
C ALA A 1068 30.84 -2.46 28.25
N ASP A 1069 31.14 -2.83 29.49
CA ASP A 1069 30.30 -3.71 30.30
C ASP A 1069 29.06 -2.95 30.79
N LEU A 1070 27.90 -3.22 30.18
CA LEU A 1070 26.64 -2.52 30.40
C LEU A 1070 25.52 -3.50 30.76
N PRO A 1071 24.54 -3.08 31.58
CA PRO A 1071 23.42 -3.95 31.95
C PRO A 1071 22.51 -4.29 30.76
N PRO A 1072 21.74 -5.38 30.83
CA PRO A 1072 20.77 -5.71 29.80
C PRO A 1072 19.73 -4.60 29.63
N VAL A 1073 19.40 -4.29 28.38
CA VAL A 1073 18.43 -3.25 28.02
C VAL A 1073 17.15 -3.87 27.46
N ILE A 1074 16.03 -3.19 27.66
CA ILE A 1074 14.74 -3.58 27.09
C ILE A 1074 14.51 -2.74 25.84
N LEU A 1075 14.64 -3.34 24.67
CA LEU A 1075 14.50 -2.68 23.38
C LEU A 1075 13.82 -3.62 22.38
N ASP A 1076 13.28 -3.07 21.29
CA ASP A 1076 12.87 -3.89 20.15
C ASP A 1076 14.12 -4.44 19.47
N LYS A 1077 14.43 -5.71 19.79
CA LYS A 1077 15.60 -6.45 19.31
C LYS A 1077 15.68 -6.42 17.78
N HIS A 1078 14.55 -6.49 17.09
CA HIS A 1078 14.49 -6.50 15.63
C HIS A 1078 14.90 -5.13 15.04
N LYS A 1079 14.38 -4.02 15.58
CA LYS A 1079 14.77 -2.68 15.13
C LYS A 1079 16.25 -2.40 15.35
N VAL A 1080 16.80 -2.79 16.50
CA VAL A 1080 18.23 -2.63 16.78
C VAL A 1080 19.07 -3.50 15.84
N MET A 1081 18.68 -4.77 15.63
CA MET A 1081 19.34 -5.68 14.68
C MET A 1081 19.36 -5.11 13.26
N GLN A 1082 18.23 -4.58 12.79
CA GLN A 1082 18.09 -3.99 11.46
C GLN A 1082 19.05 -2.81 11.25
N ILE A 1083 19.20 -1.94 12.25
CA ILE A 1083 20.14 -0.82 12.19
C ILE A 1083 21.58 -1.34 12.13
N VAL A 1084 21.95 -2.24 13.06
CA VAL A 1084 23.33 -2.74 13.18
C VAL A 1084 23.79 -3.50 11.94
N VAL A 1085 22.97 -4.41 11.40
CA VAL A 1085 23.31 -5.18 10.18
C VAL A 1085 23.56 -4.24 9.00
N ASN A 1086 22.70 -3.24 8.83
CA ASN A 1086 22.81 -2.27 7.74
C ASN A 1086 24.09 -1.41 7.86
N LEU A 1087 24.44 -0.97 9.08
CA LEU A 1087 25.71 -0.27 9.31
C LEU A 1087 26.93 -1.15 8.99
N ILE A 1088 26.90 -2.41 9.40
CA ILE A 1088 27.98 -3.38 9.14
C ILE A 1088 28.13 -3.64 7.63
N VAL A 1089 27.03 -3.79 6.89
CA VAL A 1089 27.04 -3.97 5.43
C VAL A 1089 27.58 -2.71 4.74
N ASN A 1090 27.18 -1.51 5.19
CA ASN A 1090 27.67 -0.26 4.61
C ASN A 1090 29.16 -0.05 4.85
N ALA A 1091 29.65 -0.34 6.06
CA ALA A 1091 31.06 -0.34 6.44
C ALA A 1091 31.87 -1.32 5.57
N LYS A 1092 31.37 -2.55 5.39
CA LYS A 1092 31.98 -3.56 4.51
C LYS A 1092 32.15 -3.03 3.09
N HIS A 1093 31.09 -2.52 2.48
CA HIS A 1093 31.15 -2.01 1.12
C HIS A 1093 32.10 -0.81 0.99
N ALA A 1094 32.16 0.06 1.99
CA ALA A 1094 33.10 1.17 2.01
C ALA A 1094 34.56 0.70 2.06
N VAL A 1095 34.83 -0.38 2.80
CA VAL A 1095 36.16 -1.03 2.86
C VAL A 1095 36.50 -1.75 1.55
N ASP A 1096 35.57 -2.52 1.00
CA ASP A 1096 35.75 -3.25 -0.27
C ASP A 1096 36.04 -2.31 -1.45
N GLU A 1097 35.43 -1.12 -1.45
CA GLU A 1097 35.64 -0.09 -2.48
C GLU A 1097 36.98 0.64 -2.32
N ALA A 1098 37.50 0.75 -1.09
CA ALA A 1098 38.73 1.47 -0.79
C ALA A 1098 40.00 0.66 -0.99
N ASN A 1099 40.00 -0.63 -0.63
CA ASN A 1099 41.22 -1.43 -0.56
C ASN A 1099 41.07 -2.81 -1.21
N SER A 1100 42.04 -3.16 -2.07
CA SER A 1100 42.13 -4.48 -2.69
C SER A 1100 42.78 -5.56 -1.80
N ASN A 1101 43.25 -5.19 -0.59
CA ASN A 1101 44.04 -6.05 0.31
C ASN A 1101 43.67 -5.90 1.81
N GLY A 1102 42.37 -5.80 2.11
CA GLY A 1102 41.84 -5.76 3.47
C GLY A 1102 41.65 -4.36 4.06
N GLY A 1103 40.81 -4.28 5.10
CA GLY A 1103 40.51 -3.06 5.86
C GLY A 1103 39.94 -3.40 7.23
N ARG A 1104 39.59 -2.41 8.03
CA ARG A 1104 39.25 -2.56 9.44
C ARG A 1104 37.86 -2.01 9.74
N ILE A 1105 37.05 -2.81 10.41
CA ILE A 1105 35.77 -2.39 10.98
C ILE A 1105 35.86 -2.50 12.49
N THR A 1106 35.55 -1.40 13.19
CA THR A 1106 35.54 -1.31 14.65
C THR A 1106 34.12 -1.15 15.15
N ALA A 1107 33.67 -2.05 16.02
CA ALA A 1107 32.39 -1.96 16.71
C ALA A 1107 32.61 -1.56 18.17
N THR A 1108 31.97 -0.48 18.59
CA THR A 1108 32.16 0.11 19.92
C THR A 1108 30.84 0.26 20.65
N ILE A 1109 30.80 -0.07 21.93
CA ILE A 1109 29.68 0.21 22.82
C ILE A 1109 30.18 1.08 23.99
N ARG A 1110 29.50 2.19 24.28
CA ARG A 1110 29.82 3.12 25.38
C ARG A 1110 28.56 3.61 26.10
N GLY A 1111 28.66 3.94 27.38
CA GLY A 1111 27.67 4.78 28.07
C GLY A 1111 28.01 6.26 27.84
N SER A 1112 27.05 7.08 27.41
CA SER A 1112 27.31 8.47 26.97
C SER A 1112 26.93 9.52 28.03
N VAL A 1113 25.86 9.28 28.80
CA VAL A 1113 25.31 10.15 29.88
C VAL A 1113 24.38 9.28 30.77
N PRO A 1114 23.87 9.71 31.94
CA PRO A 1114 23.25 8.82 32.96
C PRO A 1114 22.14 7.87 32.49
N ASP A 1115 21.53 8.06 31.33
CA ASP A 1115 20.44 7.22 30.82
C ASP A 1115 20.55 6.95 29.30
N ARG A 1116 21.75 6.93 28.71
CA ARG A 1116 21.93 6.69 27.27
C ARG A 1116 23.13 5.79 26.92
N ILE A 1117 22.95 4.91 25.93
CA ILE A 1117 23.98 4.03 25.37
C ILE A 1117 24.26 4.43 23.93
N GLN A 1118 25.54 4.52 23.61
CA GLN A 1118 26.03 4.70 22.25
C GLN A 1118 26.64 3.42 21.71
N LEU A 1119 26.21 3.07 20.50
CA LEU A 1119 26.73 1.99 19.68
C LEU A 1119 27.30 2.61 18.41
N SER A 1120 28.58 2.38 18.14
CA SER A 1120 29.24 2.94 16.97
C SER A 1120 29.84 1.85 16.10
N ILE A 1121 29.67 1.97 14.79
CA ILE A 1121 30.36 1.15 13.78
C ILE A 1121 31.24 2.10 12.98
N SER A 1122 32.55 1.88 13.02
CA SER A 1122 33.54 2.67 12.31
C SER A 1122 34.27 1.82 11.29
N ASP A 1123 34.46 2.37 10.08
CA ASP A 1123 35.26 1.77 9.03
C ASP A 1123 36.43 2.67 8.63
N ASP A 1124 37.46 2.09 8.01
CA ASP A 1124 38.59 2.78 7.38
C ASP A 1124 38.46 2.82 5.84
N GLY A 1125 37.24 2.76 5.33
CA GLY A 1125 36.93 2.68 3.91
C GLY A 1125 37.01 4.03 3.17
N VAL A 1126 36.29 4.12 2.04
CA VAL A 1126 36.35 5.27 1.11
C VAL A 1126 35.92 6.61 1.72
N GLY A 1127 35.32 6.60 2.92
CA GLY A 1127 34.84 7.79 3.60
C GLY A 1127 33.73 8.52 2.85
N ILE A 1128 33.36 9.70 3.34
CA ILE A 1128 32.20 10.45 2.86
C ILE A 1128 32.61 11.90 2.59
N SER A 1129 32.21 12.46 1.45
CA SER A 1129 32.44 13.88 1.17
C SER A 1129 31.59 14.79 2.06
N PRO A 1130 32.09 15.97 2.49
CA PRO A 1130 31.35 16.88 3.37
C PRO A 1130 29.99 17.32 2.82
N GLU A 1131 29.88 17.43 1.50
CA GLU A 1131 28.66 17.79 0.78
C GLU A 1131 27.55 16.74 0.92
N ASN A 1132 27.93 15.47 1.14
CA ASN A 1132 27.00 14.35 1.23
C ASN A 1132 26.57 14.03 2.68
N LEU A 1133 27.28 14.53 3.70
CA LEU A 1133 26.97 14.32 5.12
C LEU A 1133 25.57 14.82 5.50
N THR A 1134 25.14 15.97 4.98
CA THR A 1134 23.81 16.52 5.27
C THR A 1134 22.67 15.77 4.56
N ARG A 1135 22.98 14.97 3.53
CA ARG A 1135 22.00 14.27 2.69
C ARG A 1135 21.95 12.77 2.96
N LEU A 1136 22.89 12.21 3.72
CA LEU A 1136 23.05 10.77 3.93
C LEU A 1136 21.83 10.05 4.52
N PHE A 1137 21.07 10.72 5.38
CA PHE A 1137 19.84 10.19 5.96
C PHE A 1137 18.57 10.60 5.20
N SER A 1138 18.70 11.31 4.07
CA SER A 1138 17.57 11.69 3.24
C SER A 1138 17.06 10.49 2.43
N HIS A 1139 15.75 10.42 2.27
CA HIS A 1139 15.07 9.29 1.64
C HIS A 1139 15.54 9.10 0.19
N GLY A 1140 16.03 7.89 -0.14
CA GLY A 1140 16.47 7.53 -1.49
C GLY A 1140 17.84 8.11 -1.90
N PHE A 1141 18.59 8.72 -0.98
CA PHE A 1141 19.91 9.24 -1.28
C PHE A 1141 20.97 8.14 -1.25
N THR A 1142 21.73 8.03 -2.33
CA THR A 1142 22.86 7.11 -2.43
C THR A 1142 23.96 7.70 -3.31
N THR A 1143 25.21 7.37 -3.00
CA THR A 1143 26.38 7.67 -3.83
C THR A 1143 26.81 6.47 -4.68
N ARG A 1144 26.13 5.32 -4.54
CA ARG A 1144 26.49 4.07 -5.21
C ARG A 1144 25.66 3.86 -6.49
N PRO A 1145 26.26 3.40 -7.60
CA PRO A 1145 25.56 3.18 -8.87
C PRO A 1145 24.35 2.23 -8.80
N ASN A 1146 24.39 1.26 -7.89
CA ASN A 1146 23.34 0.26 -7.65
C ASN A 1146 22.74 0.34 -6.24
N GLY A 1147 22.99 1.43 -5.50
CA GLY A 1147 22.43 1.60 -4.15
C GLY A 1147 21.04 2.19 -4.21
N HIS A 1148 20.12 1.72 -3.37
CA HIS A 1148 18.76 2.25 -3.34
C HIS A 1148 18.60 3.47 -2.41
N GLY A 1149 19.54 3.67 -1.47
CA GLY A 1149 19.52 4.83 -0.55
C GLY A 1149 18.47 4.77 0.56
N PHE A 1150 17.74 3.66 0.69
CA PHE A 1150 16.71 3.49 1.73
C PHE A 1150 17.28 2.95 3.05
N GLY A 1151 18.41 2.24 3.01
CA GLY A 1151 19.00 1.62 4.19
C GLY A 1151 19.23 2.60 5.34
N LEU A 1152 20.06 3.63 5.14
CA LEU A 1152 20.41 4.57 6.22
C LEU A 1152 19.22 5.44 6.66
N HIS A 1153 18.32 5.78 5.74
CA HIS A 1153 17.07 6.47 6.06
C HIS A 1153 16.17 5.63 6.98
N ASN A 1154 15.98 4.35 6.65
CA ASN A 1154 15.20 3.42 7.47
C ASN A 1154 15.86 3.18 8.83
N GLY A 1155 17.19 3.07 8.87
CA GLY A 1155 17.94 2.98 10.12
C GLY A 1155 17.76 4.20 11.03
N ALA A 1156 17.76 5.42 10.45
CA ALA A 1156 17.53 6.65 11.20
C ALA A 1156 16.08 6.81 11.70
N ASN A 1157 15.09 6.32 10.93
CA ASN A 1157 13.70 6.28 11.37
C ASN A 1157 13.50 5.26 12.51
N ALA A 1158 14.05 4.05 12.36
CA ALA A 1158 14.01 3.03 13.41
C ALA A 1158 14.71 3.49 14.70
N ALA A 1159 15.82 4.22 14.59
CA ALA A 1159 16.49 4.82 15.74
C ALA A 1159 15.58 5.85 16.45
N ARG A 1160 14.88 6.71 15.69
CA ARG A 1160 13.91 7.67 16.23
C ARG A 1160 12.72 6.99 16.92
N GLU A 1161 12.21 5.90 16.34
CA GLU A 1161 11.13 5.10 16.93
C GLU A 1161 11.55 4.43 18.25
N LEU A 1162 12.83 4.11 18.41
CA LEU A 1162 13.42 3.61 19.66
C LEU A 1162 13.70 4.74 20.68
N GLY A 1163 13.28 5.99 20.42
CA GLY A 1163 13.59 7.15 21.24
C GLY A 1163 15.05 7.62 21.15
N GLY A 1164 15.78 7.13 20.15
CA GLY A 1164 17.20 7.38 19.91
C GLY A 1164 17.50 8.23 18.67
N SER A 1165 18.77 8.26 18.28
CA SER A 1165 19.24 8.95 17.08
C SER A 1165 20.38 8.22 16.41
N LEU A 1166 20.45 8.27 15.08
CA LEU A 1166 21.56 7.75 14.29
C LEU A 1166 22.30 8.93 13.65
N THR A 1167 23.60 9.06 13.94
CA THR A 1167 24.47 10.13 13.41
C THR A 1167 25.64 9.53 12.65
N VAL A 1168 26.31 10.36 11.85
CA VAL A 1168 27.49 9.97 11.07
C VAL A 1168 28.54 11.06 11.16
N GLU A 1169 29.80 10.63 11.29
CA GLU A 1169 30.98 11.47 11.20
C GLU A 1169 31.94 10.86 10.17
N SER A 1170 32.49 11.69 9.29
CA SER A 1170 33.54 11.28 8.36
C SER A 1170 34.52 12.44 8.17
N PRO A 1171 35.83 12.24 8.36
CA PRO A 1171 36.83 13.29 8.15
C PRO A 1171 37.01 13.68 6.67
N GLY A 1172 36.45 12.92 5.73
CA GLY A 1172 36.56 13.14 4.29
C GLY A 1172 36.77 11.85 3.51
N LEU A 1173 36.92 11.97 2.18
CA LEU A 1173 37.17 10.83 1.31
C LEU A 1173 38.52 10.17 1.63
N GLY A 1174 38.55 8.84 1.71
CA GLY A 1174 39.71 8.00 2.01
C GLY A 1174 40.08 7.91 3.49
N LEU A 1175 39.27 8.47 4.40
CA LEU A 1175 39.53 8.51 5.84
C LEU A 1175 38.47 7.74 6.66
N GLY A 1176 37.65 6.93 5.99
CA GLY A 1176 36.60 6.13 6.65
C GLY A 1176 35.40 6.95 7.14
N ALA A 1177 34.47 6.26 7.79
CA ALA A 1177 33.29 6.85 8.40
C ALA A 1177 32.94 6.15 9.72
N THR A 1178 32.32 6.89 10.63
CA THR A 1178 31.81 6.39 11.89
C THR A 1178 30.33 6.70 11.98
N PHE A 1179 29.50 5.66 12.09
CA PHE A 1179 28.08 5.78 12.35
C PHE A 1179 27.81 5.48 13.82
N THR A 1180 27.08 6.37 14.50
CA THR A 1180 26.79 6.27 15.92
C THR A 1180 25.28 6.24 16.16
N LEU A 1181 24.81 5.13 16.73
CA LEU A 1181 23.45 4.94 17.21
C LEU A 1181 23.40 5.24 18.71
N ASP A 1182 22.59 6.21 19.10
CA ASP A 1182 22.40 6.65 20.48
C ASP A 1182 21.00 6.26 20.94
N LEU A 1183 20.87 5.47 22.01
CA LEU A 1183 19.63 4.90 22.52
C LEU A 1183 19.40 5.24 24.01
N PRO A 1184 18.15 5.49 24.43
CA PRO A 1184 17.82 5.69 25.84
C PRO A 1184 17.87 4.37 26.63
N ILE A 1185 18.34 4.44 27.88
CA ILE A 1185 18.28 3.35 28.86
C ILE A 1185 16.98 3.52 29.63
N VAL A 1186 16.05 2.59 29.47
CA VAL A 1186 14.96 2.44 30.46
C VAL A 1186 15.40 1.35 31.44
N PRO A 1187 15.90 1.71 32.65
CA PRO A 1187 16.22 0.71 33.66
C PRO A 1187 14.92 0.00 34.09
N ALA A 1188 14.98 -1.33 34.23
CA ALA A 1188 13.83 -2.22 34.45
C ALA A 1188 13.14 -2.08 35.83
N GLY A 1189 12.88 -0.87 36.33
CA GLY A 1189 12.39 -0.64 37.69
C GLY A 1189 11.41 0.52 37.91
N SER A 1190 10.90 1.19 36.87
CA SER A 1190 9.96 2.32 37.02
C SER A 1190 8.65 2.09 36.26
N SER A 1191 7.90 1.07 36.68
CA SER A 1191 6.46 0.99 36.44
C SER A 1191 5.73 1.25 37.77
N GLY A 1192 5.34 2.50 38.01
CA GLY A 1192 4.55 2.90 39.18
C GLY A 1192 4.27 4.40 39.22
N ALA A 1193 2.97 4.75 39.13
CA ALA A 1193 2.35 6.09 39.06
C ALA A 1193 2.67 6.81 37.73
N ASP A 1194 1.74 7.03 36.80
CA ASP A 1194 0.38 7.60 36.91
C ASP A 1194 -0.64 7.01 35.91
#